data_AF-A0A351LAT9-F1
#
_entry.id   AF-A0A351LAT9-F1
#
_cell.length_a   1.000
_cell.length_b   1.000
_cell.length_c   1.000
_cell.angle_alpha   90.00
_cell.angle_beta   90.00
_cell.angle_gamma   90.00
#
_symmetry.space_group_name_H-M   'P 1'
#
loop_
_entity.id
_entity.type
_entity.pdbx_description
1 polymer ?
#
loop_
_entity_poly.entity_id
_entity_poly.type
_entity_poly.pdbx_seq_one_letter_code
_entity_poly.pdbx_strand_id
1 'polypeptide(L)'
;METKDRATASISESSRSAENNNIRGEVYFIRHGESTSNERNIFAGVLDVELTAFGRLQARRAGADIKKKGVKFDAVYVSHMKRARQTCEIALAESQALKSPDIVPQIDHRISEKSFGIFAGRNLNLLRLALGYEGFEEMLHSHNEAPPAGEKIAQVYDRAARFYEERVVPHLERGETVLVVCHQYVLEPLALYLSGLPPTAYKHLKLPNGKALSREELVKFRDKESSGSASLRKEINDLSIMWAILIYAVAFLLGTLIRAIGGSPAGIPAELFRAIIVACLAASTFYTYLDIDFAASKRKVTPTVKYIVYAWMLARWAIGLFLIFSGFLYQNPADLYKVMWVLFWMVPPALTSPVLSVLWGGNLYPSAVLSRTLSIVAPLALIGTFVMTKQLPINAASLQFFFVILIVGLAIPGAIAQIWRDKSPVESNHHSKNWKFIGVLAVALMALATGFQFTPPTLISDLFASTEPARSLACLQQLALAILVFASMRVLAVLTSVFTKGKLIKAEAQDAYILLVNPNFFLWAALFLGVTTTANPAAVSYAIFWASLGFFCIPLVEQILFMNAFSNDILRETLRSSRMATEDVKKLFLKLDTDGSKSLDRSEIMELLGLIEDLTTGTRSSEEVRSYITDYLFKILDADGNGSVDLAELEDYMSTYGLVANLNVVPAKASPVSA
;
A
#
# COMPACT_ATOMS: atom_id res chain seq x y z
N MET A 1 -37.56 -5.15 32.07
CA MET A 1 -36.10 -4.95 32.04
C MET A 1 -35.71 -3.89 31.02
N GLU A 2 -36.44 -3.74 29.90
CA GLU A 2 -36.24 -2.68 28.88
C GLU A 2 -36.53 -1.22 29.31
N THR A 3 -37.15 -0.98 30.47
CA THR A 3 -37.50 0.38 30.91
C THR A 3 -36.44 1.06 31.78
N LYS A 4 -35.51 0.30 32.38
CA LYS A 4 -34.41 0.86 33.21
C LYS A 4 -33.19 1.29 32.39
N ASP A 5 -32.92 0.64 31.26
CA ASP A 5 -31.79 0.97 30.37
C ASP A 5 -32.05 2.23 29.53
N ARG A 6 -33.31 2.50 29.16
CA ARG A 6 -33.69 3.77 28.52
C ARG A 6 -33.58 4.96 29.46
N ALA A 7 -33.87 4.78 30.75
CA ALA A 7 -33.80 5.85 31.74
C ALA A 7 -32.35 6.22 32.09
N THR A 8 -31.43 5.24 32.15
CA THR A 8 -30.00 5.49 32.39
C THR A 8 -29.29 6.07 31.17
N ALA A 9 -29.65 5.65 29.96
CA ALA A 9 -29.17 6.28 28.72
C ALA A 9 -29.66 7.73 28.58
N SER A 10 -30.94 8.02 28.87
CA SER A 10 -31.49 9.38 28.79
C SER A 10 -30.94 10.34 29.85
N ILE A 11 -30.56 9.82 31.03
CA ILE A 11 -29.88 10.61 32.09
C ILE A 11 -28.41 10.89 31.71
N SER A 12 -27.75 10.01 30.95
CA SER A 12 -26.39 10.23 30.41
C SER A 12 -26.35 11.20 29.22
N GLU A 13 -27.41 11.23 28.40
CA GLU A 13 -27.55 12.18 27.28
C GLU A 13 -27.95 13.58 27.75
N SER A 14 -28.81 13.70 28.78
CA SER A 14 -29.18 15.00 29.34
C SER A 14 -28.07 15.65 30.16
N SER A 15 -27.20 14.85 30.81
CA SER A 15 -26.02 15.35 31.52
C SER A 15 -24.89 15.80 30.58
N ARG A 16 -24.60 15.05 29.50
CA ARG A 16 -23.59 15.45 28.49
C ARG A 16 -23.97 16.66 27.65
N SER A 17 -25.27 16.86 27.41
CA SER A 17 -25.77 18.06 26.71
C SER A 17 -25.82 19.29 27.62
N ALA A 18 -25.99 19.11 28.93
CA ALA A 18 -25.93 20.18 29.92
C ALA A 18 -24.48 20.63 30.24
N GLU A 19 -23.50 19.71 30.28
CA GLU A 19 -22.09 20.03 30.53
C GLU A 19 -21.39 20.76 29.37
N ASN A 20 -21.76 20.48 28.12
CA ASN A 20 -21.17 21.17 26.95
C ASN A 20 -21.52 22.68 26.87
N ASN A 21 -22.51 23.17 27.61
CA ASN A 21 -22.92 24.58 27.57
C ASN A 21 -21.99 25.53 28.36
N ASN A 22 -20.98 25.02 29.07
CA ASN A 22 -20.06 25.84 29.87
C ASN A 22 -18.61 25.89 29.34
N ILE A 23 -18.33 25.23 28.22
CA ILE A 23 -17.00 25.25 27.58
C ILE A 23 -16.85 26.55 26.78
N ARG A 24 -15.91 27.42 27.19
CA ARG A 24 -15.66 28.72 26.55
C ARG A 24 -14.38 28.76 25.72
N GLY A 25 -13.48 27.80 25.91
CA GLY A 25 -12.20 27.71 25.22
C GLY A 25 -12.25 26.92 23.93
N GLU A 26 -11.14 26.97 23.18
CA GLU A 26 -11.02 26.41 21.83
C GLU A 26 -9.95 25.33 21.78
N VAL A 27 -10.15 24.28 20.99
CA VAL A 27 -9.13 23.25 20.74
C VAL A 27 -8.85 23.11 19.25
N TYR A 28 -7.56 23.06 18.91
CA TYR A 28 -7.07 22.83 17.56
C TYR A 28 -6.31 21.52 17.49
N PHE A 29 -6.54 20.77 16.41
CA PHE A 29 -5.90 19.50 16.12
C PHE A 29 -5.05 19.60 14.86
N ILE A 30 -3.85 19.02 14.91
CA ILE A 30 -2.99 18.83 13.73
C ILE A 30 -2.64 17.35 13.60
N ARG A 31 -3.00 16.77 12.46
CA ARG A 31 -2.39 15.51 12.00
C ARG A 31 -0.97 15.79 11.51
N HIS A 32 0.01 14.99 11.92
CA HIS A 32 1.39 15.14 11.46
C HIS A 32 1.53 15.16 9.92
N GLY A 33 2.59 15.81 9.44
CA GLY A 33 2.96 15.80 8.01
C GLY A 33 3.32 14.39 7.49
N GLU A 34 3.47 14.23 6.19
CA GLU A 34 3.92 12.97 5.58
C GLU A 34 5.23 12.46 6.20
N SER A 35 5.24 11.20 6.64
CA SER A 35 6.44 10.52 7.16
C SER A 35 7.14 9.68 6.10
N THR A 36 8.39 9.28 6.36
CA THR A 36 9.16 8.39 5.48
C THR A 36 8.47 7.05 5.21
N SER A 37 7.67 6.56 6.17
CA SER A 37 6.85 5.35 5.97
C SER A 37 5.62 5.61 5.12
N ASN A 38 4.95 6.76 5.27
CA ASN A 38 3.81 7.11 4.42
C ASN A 38 4.22 7.20 2.95
N GLU A 39 5.36 7.81 2.68
CA GLU A 39 5.95 7.91 1.34
C GLU A 39 6.23 6.53 0.71
N ARG A 40 6.67 5.56 1.51
CA ARG A 40 6.98 4.19 1.06
C ARG A 40 5.77 3.25 1.12
N ASN A 41 4.60 3.77 1.49
CA ASN A 41 3.39 2.99 1.70
C ASN A 41 3.58 1.85 2.72
N ILE A 42 4.29 2.12 3.81
CA ILE A 42 4.57 1.20 4.92
C ILE A 42 3.72 1.60 6.13
N PHE A 43 3.09 0.63 6.82
CA PHE A 43 2.46 0.89 8.11
C PHE A 43 3.52 1.24 9.14
N ALA A 44 3.52 2.49 9.60
CA ALA A 44 4.40 2.88 10.70
C ALA A 44 3.86 2.35 12.03
N GLY A 45 2.60 2.62 12.36
CA GLY A 45 2.06 2.39 13.70
C GLY A 45 2.91 3.07 14.76
N VAL A 46 3.46 2.28 15.66
CA VAL A 46 4.34 2.74 16.74
C VAL A 46 5.81 2.93 16.32
N LEU A 47 6.17 2.63 15.06
CA LEU A 47 7.53 2.90 14.56
C LEU A 47 7.83 4.39 14.56
N ASP A 48 8.92 4.77 15.23
CA ASP A 48 9.31 6.16 15.44
C ASP A 48 10.08 6.74 14.24
N VAL A 49 9.35 7.05 13.18
CA VAL A 49 9.87 7.54 11.89
C VAL A 49 9.80 9.07 11.74
N GLU A 50 10.65 9.60 10.86
CA GLU A 50 10.76 11.04 10.60
C GLU A 50 9.79 11.57 9.53
N LEU A 51 9.60 12.90 9.50
CA LEU A 51 8.94 13.59 8.41
C LEU A 51 9.79 13.62 7.12
N THR A 52 9.12 13.49 5.97
CA THR A 52 9.73 13.79 4.67
C THR A 52 9.92 15.30 4.49
N ALA A 53 10.65 15.70 3.44
CA ALA A 53 10.73 17.12 3.06
C ALA A 53 9.33 17.72 2.77
N PHE A 54 8.45 16.94 2.13
CA PHE A 54 7.06 17.33 1.89
C PHE A 54 6.25 17.39 3.19
N GLY A 55 6.45 16.46 4.13
CA GLY A 55 5.85 16.52 5.46
C GLY A 55 6.26 17.76 6.26
N ARG A 56 7.53 18.19 6.16
CA ARG A 56 8.00 19.44 6.77
C ARG A 56 7.36 20.67 6.12
N LEU A 57 7.15 20.65 4.79
CA LEU A 57 6.41 21.72 4.09
C LEU A 57 4.95 21.79 4.56
N GLN A 58 4.30 20.65 4.75
CA GLN A 58 2.94 20.57 5.32
C GLN A 58 2.90 21.15 6.74
N ALA A 59 3.90 20.84 7.59
CA ALA A 59 3.98 21.40 8.92
C ALA A 59 4.14 22.93 8.93
N ARG A 60 4.96 23.51 8.02
CA ARG A 60 5.04 24.97 7.85
C ARG A 60 3.72 25.58 7.41
N ARG A 61 3.03 24.94 6.45
CA ARG A 61 1.70 25.39 6.03
C ARG A 61 0.69 25.40 7.18
N ALA A 62 0.73 24.39 8.05
CA ALA A 62 -0.09 24.38 9.27
C ALA A 62 0.18 25.60 10.15
N GLY A 63 1.46 25.95 10.37
CA GLY A 63 1.86 27.13 11.12
C GLY A 63 1.42 28.45 10.46
N ALA A 64 1.57 28.56 9.13
CA ALA A 64 1.09 29.71 8.39
C ALA A 64 -0.45 29.86 8.47
N ASP A 65 -1.19 28.75 8.42
CA ASP A 65 -2.65 28.75 8.58
C ASP A 65 -3.05 29.19 10.00
N ILE A 66 -2.38 28.71 11.05
CA ILE A 66 -2.57 29.16 12.44
C ILE A 66 -2.33 30.67 12.56
N LYS A 67 -1.21 31.16 12.02
CA LYS A 67 -0.84 32.58 12.04
C LYS A 67 -1.89 33.44 11.35
N LYS A 68 -2.39 32.99 10.20
CA LYS A 68 -3.45 33.66 9.44
C LYS A 68 -4.77 33.73 10.21
N LYS A 69 -5.11 32.68 10.97
CA LYS A 69 -6.30 32.68 11.85
C LYS A 69 -6.12 33.56 13.10
N GLY A 70 -4.92 34.05 13.40
CA GLY A 70 -4.64 34.89 14.58
C GLY A 70 -4.74 34.14 15.91
N VAL A 71 -4.70 32.81 15.89
CA VAL A 71 -4.88 31.96 17.08
C VAL A 71 -3.61 31.96 17.92
N LYS A 72 -3.76 32.01 19.24
CA LYS A 72 -2.67 31.84 20.21
C LYS A 72 -3.04 30.75 21.21
N PHE A 73 -2.08 29.91 21.56
CA PHE A 73 -2.26 28.75 22.43
C PHE A 73 -1.76 29.02 23.85
N ASP A 74 -2.55 28.61 24.84
CA ASP A 74 -2.23 28.57 26.27
C ASP A 74 -1.56 27.25 26.65
N ALA A 75 -1.88 26.17 25.93
CA ALA A 75 -1.29 24.85 26.13
C ALA A 75 -1.10 24.10 24.82
N VAL A 76 -0.06 23.27 24.78
CA VAL A 76 0.26 22.42 23.62
C VAL A 76 0.52 21.00 24.10
N TYR A 77 -0.16 20.04 23.48
CA TYR A 77 0.05 18.61 23.70
C TYR A 77 0.48 17.92 22.41
N VAL A 78 1.43 16.99 22.51
CA VAL A 78 1.99 16.30 21.36
C VAL A 78 2.24 14.82 21.65
N SER A 79 2.02 13.96 20.67
CA SER A 79 2.45 12.57 20.74
C SER A 79 3.97 12.46 20.89
N HIS A 80 4.46 11.44 21.60
CA HIS A 80 5.89 11.20 21.79
C HIS A 80 6.65 10.91 20.47
N MET A 81 5.94 10.55 19.40
CA MET A 81 6.51 10.15 18.12
C MET A 81 7.16 11.33 17.38
N LYS A 82 8.37 11.12 16.84
CA LYS A 82 9.19 12.09 16.09
C LYS A 82 8.39 12.85 15.04
N ARG A 83 7.60 12.16 14.22
CA ARG A 83 6.78 12.80 13.18
C ARG A 83 5.77 13.84 13.72
N ALA A 84 5.18 13.58 14.89
CA ALA A 84 4.27 14.52 15.54
C ALA A 84 5.05 15.67 16.19
N ARG A 85 6.15 15.37 16.91
CA ARG A 85 7.03 16.38 17.52
C ARG A 85 7.63 17.33 16.50
N GLN A 86 8.20 16.82 15.41
CA GLN A 86 8.72 17.62 14.30
C GLN A 86 7.63 18.47 13.65
N THR A 87 6.40 17.97 13.53
CA THR A 87 5.28 18.78 13.00
C THR A 87 4.95 19.91 13.96
N CYS A 88 4.86 19.62 15.26
CA CYS A 88 4.56 20.59 16.31
C CYS A 88 5.61 21.70 16.36
N GLU A 89 6.89 21.33 16.44
CA GLU A 89 8.03 22.25 16.47
C GLU A 89 8.02 23.20 15.27
N ILE A 90 7.86 22.66 14.06
CA ILE A 90 7.85 23.46 12.82
C ILE A 90 6.62 24.38 12.76
N ALA A 91 5.44 23.88 13.11
CA ALA A 91 4.20 24.66 13.06
C ALA A 91 4.21 25.81 14.08
N LEU A 92 4.72 25.56 15.29
CA LEU A 92 4.85 26.59 16.34
C LEU A 92 5.91 27.64 15.98
N ALA A 93 7.06 27.22 15.43
CA ALA A 93 8.10 28.15 14.98
C ALA A 93 7.60 29.09 13.88
N GLU A 94 6.86 28.55 12.91
CA GLU A 94 6.31 29.34 11.79
C GLU A 94 5.18 30.28 12.25
N SER A 95 4.31 29.80 13.15
CA SER A 95 3.15 30.55 13.60
C SER A 95 3.46 31.59 14.67
N GLN A 96 4.50 31.36 15.48
CA GLN A 96 4.78 32.08 16.72
C GLN A 96 3.53 32.17 17.61
N ALA A 97 2.72 31.11 17.63
CA ALA A 97 1.37 31.14 18.18
C ALA A 97 1.30 30.81 19.68
N LEU A 98 2.40 30.86 20.43
CA LEU A 98 2.34 30.71 21.88
C LEU A 98 1.94 32.04 22.54
N LYS A 99 1.11 32.00 23.59
CA LYS A 99 0.78 33.20 24.37
C LYS A 99 1.92 33.65 25.29
N SER A 100 2.71 32.71 25.79
CA SER A 100 3.92 32.97 26.59
C SER A 100 5.08 32.11 26.05
N PRO A 101 6.33 32.62 26.06
CA PRO A 101 7.51 31.83 25.72
C PRO A 101 7.75 30.64 26.67
N ASP A 102 7.18 30.66 27.88
CA ASP A 102 7.33 29.61 28.89
C ASP A 102 6.47 28.37 28.61
N ILE A 103 5.57 28.44 27.62
CA ILE A 103 4.70 27.33 27.25
C ILE A 103 5.53 26.28 26.49
N VAL A 104 5.83 25.18 27.18
CA VAL A 104 6.52 24.03 26.60
C VAL A 104 5.50 23.00 26.12
N PRO A 105 5.62 22.47 24.88
CA PRO A 105 4.81 21.35 24.43
C PRO A 105 4.93 20.12 25.34
N GLN A 106 3.81 19.64 25.86
CA GLN A 106 3.75 18.50 26.76
C GLN A 106 3.54 17.20 25.97
N ILE A 107 4.33 16.17 26.28
CA ILE A 107 4.22 14.87 25.64
C ILE A 107 3.16 14.03 26.37
N ASP A 108 2.21 13.46 25.63
CA ASP A 108 1.24 12.49 26.16
C ASP A 108 1.18 11.23 25.29
N HIS A 109 1.37 10.07 25.91
CA HIS A 109 1.40 8.78 25.22
C HIS A 109 0.00 8.33 24.77
N ARG A 110 -1.07 8.83 25.37
CA ARG A 110 -2.45 8.44 25.03
C ARG A 110 -2.92 8.99 23.69
N ILE A 111 -2.19 9.95 23.11
CA ILE A 111 -2.40 10.46 21.75
C ILE A 111 -1.39 9.91 20.73
N SER A 112 -0.72 8.81 21.07
CA SER A 112 0.16 8.07 20.16
C SER A 112 -0.63 7.34 19.08
N GLU A 113 -0.04 7.13 17.90
CA GLU A 113 -0.65 6.34 16.83
C GLU A 113 -1.06 4.95 17.30
N LYS A 114 -2.14 4.41 16.72
CA LYS A 114 -2.58 3.02 16.93
C LYS A 114 -1.45 2.03 16.69
N SER A 115 -1.28 1.06 17.59
CA SER A 115 -0.44 -0.11 17.33
C SER A 115 -1.08 -0.99 16.26
N PHE A 116 -0.32 -1.29 15.21
CA PHE A 116 -0.70 -2.25 14.18
C PHE A 116 -0.06 -3.63 14.40
N GLY A 117 0.58 -3.85 15.56
CA GLY A 117 1.23 -5.11 15.88
C GLY A 117 2.15 -5.61 14.78
N ILE A 118 1.97 -6.86 14.35
CA ILE A 118 2.80 -7.49 13.30
C ILE A 118 2.68 -6.82 11.91
N PHE A 119 1.68 -5.94 11.69
CA PHE A 119 1.57 -5.19 10.43
C PHE A 119 2.53 -3.99 10.41
N ALA A 120 3.07 -3.56 11.56
CA ALA A 120 4.05 -2.48 11.60
C ALA A 120 5.30 -2.86 10.77
N GLY A 121 5.78 -1.93 9.95
CA GLY A 121 6.91 -2.14 9.05
C GLY A 121 6.56 -2.89 7.76
N ARG A 122 5.32 -3.35 7.59
CA ARG A 122 4.85 -4.04 6.38
C ARG A 122 4.24 -3.07 5.37
N ASN A 123 4.27 -3.43 4.09
CA ASN A 123 3.72 -2.61 3.01
C ASN A 123 2.17 -2.70 3.00
N LEU A 124 1.51 -1.54 2.93
CA LEU A 124 0.06 -1.37 2.98
C LEU A 124 -0.65 -2.12 1.85
N ASN A 125 -0.16 -2.00 0.61
CA ASN A 125 -0.81 -2.61 -0.54
C ASN A 125 -0.65 -4.12 -0.52
N LEU A 126 0.53 -4.63 -0.13
CA LEU A 126 0.73 -6.07 0.03
C LEU A 126 -0.18 -6.65 1.13
N LEU A 127 -0.35 -5.96 2.26
CA LEU A 127 -1.31 -6.34 3.30
C LEU A 127 -2.73 -6.38 2.77
N ARG A 128 -3.14 -5.34 2.05
CA ARG A 128 -4.47 -5.24 1.47
C ARG A 128 -4.74 -6.33 0.43
N LEU A 129 -3.76 -6.64 -0.41
CA LEU A 129 -3.84 -7.75 -1.38
C LEU A 129 -3.93 -9.10 -0.67
N ALA A 130 -3.08 -9.33 0.34
CA ALA A 130 -2.98 -10.60 1.07
C ALA A 130 -4.23 -10.92 1.90
N LEU A 131 -4.84 -9.92 2.53
CA LEU A 131 -6.02 -10.08 3.39
C LEU A 131 -7.35 -9.92 2.63
N GLY A 132 -7.31 -9.37 1.41
CA GLY A 132 -8.49 -8.88 0.72
C GLY A 132 -9.01 -7.58 1.34
N TYR A 133 -9.92 -6.89 0.63
CA TYR A 133 -10.45 -5.59 1.06
C TYR A 133 -11.22 -5.69 2.39
N GLU A 134 -12.13 -6.66 2.52
CA GLU A 134 -12.98 -6.81 3.71
C GLU A 134 -12.14 -7.17 4.95
N GLY A 135 -11.29 -8.19 4.87
CA GLY A 135 -10.41 -8.58 5.99
C GLY A 135 -9.42 -7.48 6.38
N PHE A 136 -8.91 -6.73 5.40
CA PHE A 136 -8.07 -5.56 5.64
C PHE A 136 -8.81 -4.44 6.38
N GLU A 137 -10.03 -4.10 5.95
CA GLU A 137 -10.86 -3.07 6.59
C GLU A 137 -11.30 -3.50 7.99
N GLU A 138 -11.70 -4.76 8.18
CA GLU A 138 -12.07 -5.31 9.47
C GLU A 138 -10.92 -5.24 10.47
N MET A 139 -9.73 -5.75 10.12
CA MET A 139 -8.57 -5.75 11.02
C MET A 139 -8.10 -4.35 11.42
N LEU A 140 -8.29 -3.34 10.57
CA LEU A 140 -7.76 -1.99 10.81
C LEU A 140 -8.78 -1.00 11.38
N HIS A 141 -10.05 -1.16 11.00
CA HIS A 141 -11.11 -0.18 11.25
C HIS A 141 -12.24 -0.73 12.12
N SER A 142 -12.23 -2.01 12.47
CA SER A 142 -13.18 -2.54 13.45
C SER A 142 -12.91 -1.95 14.84
N HIS A 143 -14.01 -1.70 15.56
CA HIS A 143 -13.96 -1.35 16.99
C HIS A 143 -13.52 -2.51 17.87
N ASN A 144 -13.76 -3.75 17.45
CA ASN A 144 -13.53 -4.96 18.24
C ASN A 144 -12.41 -5.87 17.70
N GLU A 145 -12.00 -5.70 16.45
CA GLU A 145 -10.89 -6.44 15.85
C GLU A 145 -9.63 -5.58 15.75
N ALA A 146 -8.47 -6.24 15.69
CA ALA A 146 -7.18 -5.62 15.52
C ALA A 146 -6.21 -6.59 14.85
N PRO A 147 -5.13 -6.10 14.20
CA PRO A 147 -4.05 -6.98 13.77
C PRO A 147 -3.46 -7.71 15.00
N PRO A 148 -2.86 -8.90 14.84
CA PRO A 148 -2.19 -9.59 15.93
C PRO A 148 -1.16 -8.70 16.62
N ALA A 149 -1.19 -8.67 17.95
CA ALA A 149 -0.40 -7.75 18.80
C ALA A 149 -0.65 -6.24 18.56
N GLY A 150 -1.77 -5.89 17.94
CA GLY A 150 -2.20 -4.51 17.68
C GLY A 150 -3.26 -4.01 18.67
N GLU A 151 -3.57 -2.72 18.58
CA GLU A 151 -4.65 -2.08 19.33
C GLU A 151 -5.97 -2.11 18.54
N LYS A 152 -7.10 -2.28 19.23
CA LYS A 152 -8.45 -2.10 18.67
C LYS A 152 -8.82 -0.62 18.60
N ILE A 153 -9.74 -0.25 17.71
CA ILE A 153 -10.22 1.15 17.66
C ILE A 153 -10.90 1.56 18.98
N ALA A 154 -11.63 0.67 19.65
CA ALA A 154 -12.22 0.97 20.96
C ALA A 154 -11.17 1.34 22.02
N GLN A 155 -10.04 0.62 22.05
CA GLN A 155 -8.95 0.92 22.97
C GLN A 155 -8.33 2.30 22.69
N VAL A 156 -8.14 2.64 21.41
CA VAL A 156 -7.63 3.96 21.02
C VAL A 156 -8.63 5.07 21.36
N TYR A 157 -9.93 4.82 21.14
CA TYR A 157 -11.01 5.72 21.54
C TYR A 157 -10.95 6.01 23.04
N ASP A 158 -10.88 4.98 23.89
CA ASP A 158 -10.90 5.14 25.35
C ASP A 158 -9.69 5.92 25.87
N ARG A 159 -8.47 5.60 25.40
CA ARG A 159 -7.28 6.37 25.82
C ARG A 159 -7.29 7.80 25.31
N ALA A 160 -7.77 8.05 24.09
CA ALA A 160 -7.83 9.39 23.52
C ALA A 160 -8.92 10.25 24.21
N ALA A 161 -10.06 9.66 24.54
CA ALA A 161 -11.12 10.31 25.33
C ALA A 161 -10.60 10.70 26.72
N ARG A 162 -9.93 9.78 27.44
CA ARG A 162 -9.30 10.10 28.74
C ARG A 162 -8.29 11.24 28.64
N PHE A 163 -7.46 11.25 27.60
CA PHE A 163 -6.56 12.38 27.34
C PHE A 163 -7.33 13.69 27.19
N TYR A 164 -8.40 13.69 26.38
CA TYR A 164 -9.18 14.90 26.14
C TYR A 164 -9.81 15.43 27.43
N GLU A 165 -10.46 14.56 28.21
CA GLU A 165 -11.11 14.93 29.48
C GLU A 165 -10.11 15.39 30.54
N GLU A 166 -8.97 14.70 30.71
CA GLU A 166 -8.04 15.02 31.79
C GLU A 166 -7.06 16.16 31.45
N ARG A 167 -6.78 16.41 30.16
CA ARG A 167 -5.75 17.36 29.72
C ARG A 167 -6.29 18.54 28.93
N VAL A 168 -7.36 18.37 28.16
CA VAL A 168 -7.87 19.43 27.27
C VAL A 168 -9.04 20.16 27.93
N VAL A 169 -10.06 19.44 28.39
CA VAL A 169 -11.28 20.02 28.99
C VAL A 169 -10.98 21.03 30.11
N PRO A 170 -10.05 20.79 31.07
CA PRO A 170 -9.76 21.76 32.13
C PRO A 170 -9.26 23.11 31.61
N HIS A 171 -8.54 23.13 30.48
CA HIS A 171 -8.16 24.38 29.82
C HIS A 171 -9.36 25.05 29.15
N LEU A 172 -10.19 24.26 28.46
CA LEU A 172 -11.35 24.82 27.75
C LEU A 172 -12.39 25.43 28.71
N GLU A 173 -12.56 24.87 29.90
CA GLU A 173 -13.41 25.43 30.97
C GLU A 173 -12.89 26.79 31.46
N ARG A 174 -11.57 27.01 31.42
CA ARG A 174 -10.94 28.32 31.74
C ARG A 174 -10.99 29.31 30.58
N GLY A 175 -11.58 28.96 29.44
CA GLY A 175 -11.59 29.80 28.24
C GLY A 175 -10.25 29.82 27.50
N GLU A 176 -9.36 28.87 27.79
CA GLU A 176 -8.04 28.78 27.18
C GLU A 176 -8.08 28.05 25.83
N THR A 177 -7.09 28.30 24.99
CA THR A 177 -6.96 27.68 23.67
C THR A 177 -5.84 26.64 23.65
N VAL A 178 -6.15 25.42 23.22
CA VAL A 178 -5.23 24.27 23.26
C VAL A 178 -4.87 23.81 21.85
N LEU A 179 -3.59 23.47 21.63
CA LEU A 179 -3.13 22.76 20.43
C LEU A 179 -2.83 21.30 20.74
N VAL A 180 -3.34 20.37 19.93
CA VAL A 180 -3.04 18.94 20.00
C VAL A 180 -2.43 18.49 18.67
N VAL A 181 -1.21 17.95 18.69
CA VAL A 181 -0.52 17.44 17.49
C VAL A 181 -0.33 15.93 17.60
N CYS A 182 -1.03 15.17 16.74
CA CYS A 182 -1.04 13.71 16.82
C CYS A 182 -1.26 13.05 15.44
N HIS A 183 -2.03 11.96 15.42
CA HIS A 183 -2.04 10.96 14.35
C HIS A 183 -3.44 10.67 13.82
N GLN A 184 -3.51 10.01 12.67
CA GLN A 184 -4.79 9.75 12.00
C GLN A 184 -5.70 8.85 12.84
N TYR A 185 -5.21 7.69 13.30
CA TYR A 185 -6.03 6.73 14.05
C TYR A 185 -6.31 7.17 15.49
N VAL A 186 -5.87 8.37 15.88
CA VAL A 186 -6.20 9.03 17.15
C VAL A 186 -7.23 10.15 16.92
N LEU A 187 -7.04 10.95 15.87
CA LEU A 187 -7.99 12.02 15.52
C LEU A 187 -9.34 11.48 15.06
N GLU A 188 -9.37 10.32 14.39
CA GLU A 188 -10.62 9.69 13.97
C GLU A 188 -11.49 9.27 15.17
N PRO A 189 -10.98 8.51 16.17
CA PRO A 189 -11.73 8.25 17.40
C PRO A 189 -12.07 9.51 18.20
N LEU A 190 -11.17 10.50 18.29
CA LEU A 190 -11.49 11.78 18.94
C LEU A 190 -12.66 12.50 18.24
N ALA A 191 -12.73 12.48 16.91
CA ALA A 191 -13.84 13.09 16.18
C ALA A 191 -15.19 12.40 16.46
N LEU A 192 -15.19 11.09 16.73
CA LEU A 192 -16.38 10.37 17.20
C LEU A 192 -16.76 10.81 18.62
N TYR A 193 -15.78 10.78 19.53
CA TYR A 193 -15.95 11.17 20.93
C TYR A 193 -16.54 12.58 21.06
N LEU A 194 -15.97 13.55 20.33
CA LEU A 194 -16.39 14.95 20.33
C LEU A 194 -17.83 15.18 19.86
N SER A 195 -18.44 14.18 19.23
CA SER A 195 -19.85 14.23 18.81
C SER A 195 -20.74 13.25 19.55
N GLY A 196 -20.26 12.65 20.64
CA GLY A 196 -21.03 11.68 21.42
C GLY A 196 -21.31 10.37 20.68
N LEU A 197 -20.56 10.02 19.63
CA LEU A 197 -20.73 8.75 18.92
C LEU A 197 -19.91 7.63 19.57
N PRO A 198 -20.45 6.40 19.63
CA PRO A 198 -19.73 5.25 20.16
C PRO A 198 -18.62 4.76 19.21
N PRO A 199 -17.64 3.96 19.69
CA PRO A 199 -16.61 3.35 18.85
C PRO A 199 -17.17 2.51 17.70
N THR A 200 -18.35 1.92 17.86
CA THR A 200 -19.06 1.14 16.83
C THR A 200 -19.40 1.95 15.59
N ALA A 201 -19.46 3.28 15.68
CA ALA A 201 -19.73 4.18 14.56
C ALA A 201 -18.47 4.55 13.77
N TYR A 202 -17.31 3.97 14.09
CA TYR A 202 -16.05 4.31 13.45
C TYR A 202 -16.06 4.06 11.94
N LYS A 203 -15.51 5.04 11.22
CA LYS A 203 -15.24 4.96 9.78
C LYS A 203 -13.91 5.63 9.51
N HIS A 204 -13.10 5.03 8.65
CA HIS A 204 -11.81 5.59 8.28
C HIS A 204 -11.95 6.85 7.43
N LEU A 205 -11.42 7.99 7.90
CA LEU A 205 -11.57 9.32 7.30
C LEU A 205 -10.31 9.75 6.54
N LYS A 206 -10.43 10.55 5.47
CA LYS A 206 -9.23 11.11 4.80
C LYS A 206 -8.78 12.44 5.43
N LEU A 207 -8.40 12.42 6.70
CA LEU A 207 -7.96 13.64 7.40
C LEU A 207 -6.70 14.25 6.74
N PRO A 208 -6.67 15.58 6.51
CA PRO A 208 -5.55 16.23 5.87
C PRO A 208 -4.31 16.25 6.78
N ASN A 209 -3.14 15.93 6.23
CA ASN A 209 -1.86 16.09 6.91
C ASN A 209 -1.46 17.57 6.99
N GLY A 210 -0.94 17.99 8.16
CA GLY A 210 -0.38 19.34 8.35
C GLY A 210 -1.40 20.46 8.11
N LYS A 211 -2.64 20.25 8.55
CA LYS A 211 -3.67 21.30 8.60
C LYS A 211 -4.18 21.42 10.04
N ALA A 212 -4.27 22.64 10.55
CA ALA A 212 -4.86 22.93 11.85
C ALA A 212 -6.39 23.02 11.73
N LEU A 213 -7.08 22.12 12.43
CA LEU A 213 -8.53 21.99 12.46
C LEU A 213 -9.05 22.36 13.85
N SER A 214 -9.99 23.30 13.96
CA SER A 214 -10.76 23.49 15.21
C SER A 214 -11.60 22.25 15.52
N ARG A 215 -12.17 22.18 16.73
CA ARG A 215 -13.15 21.15 17.12
C ARG A 215 -14.28 21.04 16.08
N GLU A 216 -14.88 22.16 15.70
CA GLU A 216 -15.99 22.21 14.73
C GLU A 216 -15.52 21.81 13.34
N GLU A 217 -14.33 22.24 12.91
CA GLU A 217 -13.77 21.85 11.61
C GLU A 217 -13.51 20.34 11.55
N LEU A 218 -13.01 19.72 12.62
CA LEU A 218 -12.77 18.28 12.71
C LEU A 218 -14.09 17.49 12.63
N VAL A 219 -15.11 17.89 13.40
CA VAL A 219 -16.45 17.26 13.37
C VAL A 219 -17.10 17.41 11.99
N LYS A 220 -17.07 18.62 11.41
CA LYS A 220 -17.58 18.86 10.05
C LYS A 220 -16.86 18.02 9.00
N PHE A 221 -15.55 17.82 9.16
CA PHE A 221 -14.76 16.99 8.24
C PHE A 221 -15.22 15.54 8.28
N ARG A 222 -15.44 14.99 9.49
CA ARG A 222 -16.01 13.65 9.65
C ARG A 222 -17.37 13.54 8.96
N ASP A 223 -18.29 14.47 9.22
CA ASP A 223 -19.65 14.41 8.65
C ASP A 223 -19.60 14.39 7.12
N LYS A 224 -18.78 15.26 6.54
CA LYS A 224 -18.57 15.32 5.09
C LYS A 224 -17.98 14.02 4.53
N GLU A 225 -16.94 13.47 5.13
CA GLU A 225 -16.28 12.25 4.65
C GLU A 225 -17.11 10.99 4.89
N SER A 226 -17.94 10.97 5.93
CA SER A 226 -18.88 9.89 6.23
C SER A 226 -20.12 9.88 5.34
N SER A 227 -20.33 10.94 4.54
CA SER A 227 -21.44 11.04 3.59
C SER A 227 -21.31 10.01 2.46
N GLY A 228 -22.45 9.48 1.99
CA GLY A 228 -22.48 8.36 1.05
C GLY A 228 -21.69 8.59 -0.24
N SER A 229 -21.70 9.81 -0.80
CA SER A 229 -21.00 10.09 -2.07
C SER A 229 -19.47 10.13 -1.93
N ALA A 230 -18.94 10.59 -0.79
CA ALA A 230 -17.50 10.63 -0.53
C ALA A 230 -16.97 9.22 -0.24
N SER A 231 -17.71 8.44 0.56
CA SER A 231 -17.43 7.04 0.84
C SER A 231 -17.40 6.20 -0.44
N LEU A 232 -18.38 6.35 -1.32
CA LEU A 232 -18.45 5.61 -2.59
C LEU A 232 -17.25 5.91 -3.49
N ARG A 233 -16.87 7.19 -3.64
CA ARG A 233 -15.68 7.57 -4.44
C ARG A 233 -14.40 6.99 -3.86
N LYS A 234 -14.27 6.96 -2.53
CA LYS A 234 -13.12 6.36 -1.85
C LYS A 234 -13.03 4.87 -2.16
N GLU A 235 -14.14 4.16 -1.99
CA GLU A 235 -14.22 2.72 -2.24
C GLU A 235 -13.89 2.38 -3.70
N ILE A 236 -14.48 3.09 -4.67
CA ILE A 236 -14.16 2.94 -6.09
C ILE A 236 -12.66 3.15 -6.34
N ASN A 237 -12.07 4.19 -5.76
CA ASN A 237 -10.65 4.48 -5.95
C ASN A 237 -9.78 3.37 -5.34
N ASP A 238 -10.04 2.95 -4.10
CA ASP A 238 -9.25 1.95 -3.40
C ASP A 238 -9.36 0.57 -4.07
N LEU A 239 -10.58 0.16 -4.46
CA LEU A 239 -10.83 -1.08 -5.20
C LEU A 239 -10.16 -1.05 -6.58
N SER A 240 -10.25 0.07 -7.31
CA SER A 240 -9.65 0.19 -8.64
C SER A 240 -8.12 0.04 -8.60
N ILE A 241 -7.47 0.59 -7.58
CA ILE A 241 -6.01 0.48 -7.42
C ILE A 241 -5.63 -0.93 -7.00
N MET A 242 -6.34 -1.51 -6.04
CA MET A 242 -6.09 -2.86 -5.53
C MET A 242 -6.24 -3.91 -6.64
N TRP A 243 -7.30 -3.80 -7.44
CA TRP A 243 -7.58 -4.71 -8.53
C TRP A 243 -6.99 -4.29 -9.87
N ALA A 244 -6.17 -3.24 -9.93
CA ALA A 244 -5.68 -2.66 -11.19
C ALA A 244 -5.11 -3.71 -12.15
N ILE A 245 -4.18 -4.56 -11.67
CA ILE A 245 -3.55 -5.60 -12.51
C ILE A 245 -4.57 -6.65 -12.97
N LEU A 246 -5.49 -7.06 -12.11
CA LEU A 246 -6.56 -8.00 -12.47
C LEU A 246 -7.49 -7.38 -13.53
N ILE A 247 -7.92 -6.12 -13.33
CA ILE A 247 -8.76 -5.38 -14.26
C ILE A 247 -8.09 -5.30 -15.63
N TYR A 248 -6.78 -5.04 -15.69
CA TYR A 248 -6.05 -4.99 -16.96
C TYR A 248 -6.04 -6.35 -17.66
N ALA A 249 -5.74 -7.42 -16.95
CA ALA A 249 -5.74 -8.78 -17.50
C ALA A 249 -7.14 -9.20 -17.97
N VAL A 250 -8.18 -8.97 -17.16
CA VAL A 250 -9.58 -9.28 -17.52
C VAL A 250 -10.04 -8.46 -18.72
N ALA A 251 -9.74 -7.16 -18.76
CA ALA A 251 -10.08 -6.31 -19.90
C ALA A 251 -9.40 -6.79 -21.18
N PHE A 252 -8.12 -7.17 -21.13
CA PHE A 252 -7.41 -7.74 -22.27
C PHE A 252 -8.03 -9.06 -22.74
N LEU A 253 -8.31 -9.98 -21.81
CA LEU A 253 -8.94 -11.27 -22.12
C LEU A 253 -10.35 -11.10 -22.67
N LEU A 254 -11.11 -10.13 -22.16
CA LEU A 254 -12.43 -9.79 -22.70
C LEU A 254 -12.33 -9.29 -24.13
N GLY A 255 -11.37 -8.41 -24.44
CA GLY A 255 -11.13 -7.94 -25.81
C GLY A 255 -10.76 -9.11 -26.75
N THR A 256 -9.90 -10.00 -26.27
CA THR A 256 -9.51 -11.24 -26.96
C THR A 256 -10.72 -12.13 -27.25
N LEU A 257 -11.58 -12.33 -26.25
CA LEU A 257 -12.79 -13.14 -26.36
C LEU A 257 -13.80 -12.55 -27.36
N ILE A 258 -14.05 -11.24 -27.27
CA ILE A 258 -14.94 -10.53 -28.20
C ILE A 258 -14.43 -10.68 -29.64
N ARG A 259 -13.12 -10.55 -29.86
CA ARG A 259 -12.51 -10.74 -31.17
C ARG A 259 -12.64 -12.17 -31.68
N ALA A 260 -12.38 -13.15 -30.82
CA ALA A 260 -12.39 -14.56 -31.18
C ALA A 260 -13.80 -15.10 -31.47
N ILE A 261 -14.82 -14.63 -30.73
CA ILE A 261 -16.23 -15.01 -30.95
C ILE A 261 -16.84 -14.23 -32.12
N GLY A 262 -16.50 -12.94 -32.27
CA GLY A 262 -17.16 -12.05 -33.22
C GLY A 262 -16.98 -12.43 -34.68
N GLY A 263 -15.98 -13.26 -35.04
CA GLY A 263 -15.75 -13.81 -36.39
C GLY A 263 -15.47 -12.79 -37.49
N SER A 264 -15.67 -11.49 -37.23
CA SER A 264 -15.49 -10.42 -38.19
C SER A 264 -14.00 -10.16 -38.42
N PRO A 265 -13.54 -10.13 -39.69
CA PRO A 265 -12.16 -9.78 -40.00
C PRO A 265 -11.86 -8.30 -39.70
N ALA A 266 -12.89 -7.44 -39.65
CA ALA A 266 -12.73 -6.01 -39.42
C ALA A 266 -12.30 -5.72 -37.98
N GLY A 267 -11.09 -5.17 -37.81
CA GLY A 267 -10.60 -4.66 -36.53
C GLY A 267 -11.05 -3.23 -36.26
N ILE A 268 -10.49 -2.59 -35.24
CA ILE A 268 -10.66 -1.16 -35.00
C ILE A 268 -9.95 -0.41 -36.14
N PRO A 269 -10.57 0.63 -36.74
CA PRO A 269 -9.89 1.48 -37.72
C PRO A 269 -8.54 1.98 -37.18
N ALA A 270 -7.48 1.87 -37.98
CA ALA A 270 -6.11 2.07 -37.50
C ALA A 270 -5.90 3.45 -36.83
N GLU A 271 -6.48 4.52 -37.40
CA GLU A 271 -6.41 5.86 -36.80
C GLU A 271 -7.12 5.96 -35.46
N LEU A 272 -8.29 5.34 -35.35
CA LEU A 272 -9.06 5.30 -34.10
C LEU A 272 -8.30 4.52 -33.03
N PHE A 273 -7.72 3.36 -33.40
CA PHE A 273 -6.91 2.57 -32.47
C PHE A 273 -5.70 3.39 -31.97
N ARG A 274 -4.95 4.03 -32.88
CA ARG A 274 -3.82 4.89 -32.52
C ARG A 274 -4.24 6.03 -31.59
N ALA A 275 -5.36 6.69 -31.85
CA ALA A 275 -5.90 7.75 -31.01
C ALA A 275 -6.27 7.24 -29.60
N ILE A 276 -6.92 6.07 -29.51
CA ILE A 276 -7.25 5.42 -28.22
C ILE A 276 -5.99 5.16 -27.41
N ILE A 277 -4.96 4.54 -28.00
CA ILE A 277 -3.69 4.24 -27.31
C ILE A 277 -3.04 5.52 -26.78
N VAL A 278 -2.91 6.56 -27.62
CA VAL A 278 -2.25 7.81 -27.23
C VAL A 278 -3.02 8.53 -26.13
N ALA A 279 -4.35 8.62 -26.23
CA ALA A 279 -5.19 9.27 -25.22
C ALA A 279 -5.13 8.53 -23.87
N CYS A 280 -5.21 7.20 -23.89
CA CYS A 280 -5.15 6.39 -22.68
C CYS A 280 -3.78 6.45 -22.01
N LEU A 281 -2.69 6.38 -22.79
CA LEU A 281 -1.33 6.56 -22.28
C LEU A 281 -1.12 7.94 -21.69
N ALA A 282 -1.67 8.99 -22.31
CA ALA A 282 -1.55 10.35 -21.80
C ALA A 282 -2.26 10.51 -20.45
N ALA A 283 -3.50 10.02 -20.33
CA ALA A 283 -4.25 10.04 -19.08
C ALA A 283 -3.54 9.23 -17.97
N SER A 284 -3.09 8.01 -18.28
CA SER A 284 -2.36 7.16 -17.34
C SER A 284 -1.05 7.79 -16.87
N THR A 285 -0.28 8.36 -17.80
CA THR A 285 1.00 9.03 -17.49
C THR A 285 0.79 10.26 -16.63
N PHE A 286 -0.21 11.09 -16.94
CA PHE A 286 -0.54 12.29 -16.16
C PHE A 286 -0.82 11.94 -14.70
N TYR A 287 -1.74 11.00 -14.44
CA TYR A 287 -2.08 10.59 -13.08
C TYR A 287 -0.94 9.89 -12.35
N THR A 288 -0.14 9.07 -13.06
CA THR A 288 1.05 8.45 -12.47
C THR A 288 2.07 9.49 -12.05
N TYR A 289 2.31 10.51 -12.89
CA TYR A 289 3.31 11.54 -12.59
C TYR A 289 2.81 12.54 -11.55
N LEU A 290 1.50 12.78 -11.40
CA LEU A 290 0.98 13.61 -10.31
C LEU A 290 1.29 13.04 -8.92
N ASP A 291 1.39 11.72 -8.82
CA ASP A 291 1.72 11.00 -7.59
C ASP A 291 3.22 11.06 -7.23
N ILE A 292 4.08 11.39 -8.21
CA ILE A 292 5.54 11.29 -8.08
C ILE A 292 6.14 12.69 -8.00
N ASP A 293 6.89 12.95 -6.92
CA ASP A 293 7.71 14.16 -6.79
C ASP A 293 9.11 13.91 -7.39
N PHE A 294 9.30 14.24 -8.67
CA PHE A 294 10.60 14.04 -9.31
C PHE A 294 11.67 15.02 -8.80
N ALA A 295 11.31 16.18 -8.25
CA ALA A 295 12.28 17.10 -7.67
C ALA A 295 12.93 16.48 -6.42
N ALA A 296 12.13 15.83 -5.57
CA ALA A 296 12.61 15.08 -4.40
C ALA A 296 13.34 13.77 -4.76
N SER A 297 13.13 13.23 -5.97
CA SER A 297 13.62 11.90 -6.36
C SER A 297 15.15 11.77 -6.48
N LYS A 298 15.87 12.85 -6.82
CA LYS A 298 17.34 12.80 -7.04
C LYS A 298 18.15 12.30 -5.84
N ARG A 299 17.61 12.45 -4.62
CA ARG A 299 18.25 12.01 -3.37
C ARG A 299 17.78 10.63 -2.90
N LYS A 300 16.78 10.05 -3.56
CA LYS A 300 16.06 8.84 -3.11
C LYS A 300 16.38 7.59 -3.92
N VAL A 301 17.06 7.75 -5.05
CA VAL A 301 17.56 6.63 -5.86
C VAL A 301 19.03 6.43 -5.55
N THR A 302 19.37 5.27 -4.99
CA THR A 302 20.77 4.97 -4.68
C THR A 302 21.58 4.76 -5.96
N PRO A 303 22.88 5.14 -5.97
CA PRO A 303 23.74 4.88 -7.12
C PRO A 303 23.81 3.38 -7.46
N THR A 304 23.78 2.51 -6.44
CA THR A 304 23.87 1.06 -6.58
C THR A 304 22.76 0.50 -7.46
N VAL A 305 21.48 0.76 -7.14
CA VAL A 305 20.35 0.25 -7.94
C VAL A 305 20.38 0.81 -9.37
N LYS A 306 20.75 2.08 -9.51
CA LYS A 306 20.88 2.76 -10.80
C LYS A 306 21.93 2.08 -11.69
N TYR A 307 23.13 1.83 -11.18
CA TYR A 307 24.21 1.22 -11.94
C TYR A 307 23.93 -0.23 -12.31
N ILE A 308 23.30 -1.00 -11.40
CA ILE A 308 22.90 -2.38 -11.68
C ILE A 308 21.91 -2.43 -12.84
N VAL A 309 20.85 -1.62 -12.79
CA VAL A 309 19.84 -1.58 -13.85
C VAL A 309 20.44 -1.10 -15.16
N TYR A 310 21.27 -0.06 -15.16
CA TYR A 310 21.92 0.43 -16.37
C TYR A 310 22.90 -0.57 -16.97
N ALA A 311 23.72 -1.25 -16.17
CA ALA A 311 24.64 -2.27 -16.64
C ALA A 311 23.88 -3.40 -17.34
N TRP A 312 22.76 -3.85 -16.77
CA TRP A 312 21.91 -4.85 -17.40
C TRP A 312 21.24 -4.36 -18.68
N MET A 313 20.75 -3.12 -18.71
CA MET A 313 20.20 -2.54 -19.93
C MET A 313 21.27 -2.47 -21.03
N LEU A 314 22.49 -2.04 -20.71
CA LEU A 314 23.60 -2.01 -21.66
C LEU A 314 23.97 -3.41 -22.15
N ALA A 315 24.01 -4.41 -21.26
CA ALA A 315 24.27 -5.80 -21.63
C ALA A 315 23.19 -6.35 -22.57
N ARG A 316 21.91 -6.12 -22.27
CA ARG A 316 20.79 -6.49 -23.16
C ARG A 316 20.91 -5.85 -24.52
N TRP A 317 21.31 -4.58 -24.56
CA TRP A 317 21.53 -3.86 -25.79
C TRP A 317 22.70 -4.44 -26.60
N ALA A 318 23.85 -4.67 -25.96
CA ALA A 318 25.01 -5.25 -26.64
C ALA A 318 24.69 -6.63 -27.24
N ILE A 319 24.04 -7.50 -26.47
CA ILE A 319 23.65 -8.84 -26.92
C ILE A 319 22.57 -8.75 -28.00
N GLY A 320 21.54 -7.91 -27.80
CA GLY A 320 20.45 -7.74 -28.75
C GLY A 320 20.93 -7.21 -30.10
N LEU A 321 21.80 -6.20 -30.10
CA LEU A 321 22.42 -5.71 -31.32
C LEU A 321 23.27 -6.79 -31.99
N PHE A 322 24.13 -7.49 -31.23
CA PHE A 322 24.91 -8.59 -31.79
C PHE A 322 24.03 -9.65 -32.46
N LEU A 323 22.92 -10.04 -31.82
CA LEU A 323 21.96 -11.00 -32.37
C LEU A 323 21.29 -10.49 -33.66
N ILE A 324 20.85 -9.23 -33.68
CA ILE A 324 20.25 -8.61 -34.88
C ILE A 324 21.29 -8.55 -36.02
N PHE A 325 22.52 -8.17 -35.72
CA PHE A 325 23.60 -7.97 -36.69
C PHE A 325 24.33 -9.24 -37.13
N SER A 326 24.17 -10.34 -36.40
CA SER A 326 24.78 -11.63 -36.75
C SER A 326 24.27 -12.20 -38.09
N GLY A 327 23.15 -11.70 -38.61
CA GLY A 327 22.46 -12.24 -39.80
C GLY A 327 21.76 -13.58 -39.55
N PHE A 328 21.92 -14.19 -38.37
CA PHE A 328 21.33 -15.48 -38.03
C PHE A 328 19.80 -15.42 -37.88
N LEU A 329 19.28 -14.31 -37.37
CA LEU A 329 17.87 -14.19 -36.96
C LEU A 329 16.92 -13.75 -38.09
N TYR A 330 17.43 -13.10 -39.14
CA TYR A 330 16.61 -12.56 -40.22
C TYR A 330 17.18 -12.97 -41.57
N GLN A 331 16.79 -14.16 -42.02
CA GLN A 331 17.21 -14.70 -43.32
C GLN A 331 16.14 -14.47 -44.39
N ASN A 332 14.86 -14.54 -44.01
CA ASN A 332 13.72 -14.31 -44.88
C ASN A 332 12.66 -13.40 -44.21
N PRO A 333 11.74 -12.77 -44.98
CA PRO A 333 10.68 -11.94 -44.41
C PRO A 333 9.80 -12.61 -43.35
N ALA A 334 9.64 -13.94 -43.41
CA ALA A 334 8.90 -14.72 -42.43
C ALA A 334 9.61 -14.81 -41.05
N ASP A 335 10.91 -14.55 -40.99
CA ASP A 335 11.70 -14.55 -39.75
C ASP A 335 11.57 -13.26 -38.94
N LEU A 336 10.82 -12.27 -39.44
CA LEU A 336 10.68 -10.95 -38.81
C LEU A 336 10.29 -11.03 -37.33
N TYR A 337 9.43 -11.99 -36.96
CA TYR A 337 9.01 -12.18 -35.57
C TYR A 337 10.20 -12.46 -34.62
N LYS A 338 11.27 -13.11 -35.09
CA LYS A 338 12.48 -13.39 -34.29
C LYS A 338 13.19 -12.10 -33.90
N VAL A 339 13.33 -11.19 -34.87
CA VAL A 339 13.91 -9.85 -34.64
C VAL A 339 13.02 -9.02 -33.73
N MET A 340 11.69 -9.10 -33.92
CA MET A 340 10.74 -8.39 -33.06
C MET A 340 10.91 -8.79 -31.59
N TRP A 341 11.11 -10.06 -31.28
CA TRP A 341 11.35 -10.52 -29.92
C TRP A 341 12.68 -10.04 -29.33
N VAL A 342 13.75 -9.94 -30.14
CA VAL A 342 15.01 -9.31 -29.68
C VAL A 342 14.80 -7.82 -29.39
N LEU A 343 14.07 -7.11 -30.26
CA LEU A 343 13.72 -5.71 -30.02
C LEU A 343 12.83 -5.54 -28.78
N PHE A 344 11.92 -6.49 -28.51
CA PHE A 344 11.10 -6.51 -27.28
C PHE A 344 11.96 -6.64 -26.02
N TRP A 345 13.06 -7.38 -26.11
CA TRP A 345 14.00 -7.52 -24.99
C TRP A 345 14.86 -6.26 -24.77
N MET A 346 15.07 -5.46 -25.82
CA MET A 346 15.87 -4.23 -25.81
C MET A 346 15.09 -2.98 -25.41
N VAL A 347 13.75 -2.97 -25.55
CA VAL A 347 12.95 -1.78 -25.19
C VAL A 347 13.09 -1.44 -23.70
N PRO A 348 12.97 -0.15 -23.34
CA PRO A 348 13.09 0.28 -21.95
C PRO A 348 11.98 -0.30 -21.08
N PRO A 349 12.10 -0.23 -19.74
CA PRO A 349 11.04 -0.63 -18.83
C PRO A 349 9.76 0.18 -19.06
N ALA A 350 8.59 -0.44 -18.87
CA ALA A 350 7.31 0.22 -19.02
C ALA A 350 7.08 1.29 -17.94
N LEU A 351 6.31 2.32 -18.28
CA LEU A 351 5.90 3.35 -17.33
C LEU A 351 4.85 2.89 -16.31
N THR A 352 4.37 1.66 -16.43
CA THR A 352 3.58 0.97 -15.40
C THR A 352 4.45 0.38 -14.28
N SER A 353 5.78 0.30 -14.47
CA SER A 353 6.71 -0.21 -13.45
C SER A 353 6.61 0.49 -12.08
N PRO A 354 6.42 1.82 -11.99
CA PRO A 354 6.18 2.49 -10.71
C PRO A 354 4.90 2.01 -10.01
N VAL A 355 3.84 1.71 -10.77
CA VAL A 355 2.59 1.15 -10.22
C VAL A 355 2.84 -0.24 -9.67
N LEU A 356 3.55 -1.11 -10.42
CA LEU A 356 3.94 -2.44 -9.93
C LEU A 356 4.80 -2.36 -8.68
N SER A 357 5.76 -1.43 -8.64
CA SER A 357 6.62 -1.18 -7.48
C SER A 357 5.79 -0.81 -6.24
N VAL A 358 4.84 0.12 -6.38
CA VAL A 358 3.95 0.51 -5.28
C VAL A 358 3.07 -0.65 -4.80
N LEU A 359 2.58 -1.49 -5.70
CA LEU A 359 1.73 -2.64 -5.35
C LEU A 359 2.53 -3.79 -4.72
N TRP A 360 3.75 -4.04 -5.19
CA TRP A 360 4.56 -5.19 -4.79
C TRP A 360 5.62 -4.87 -3.72
N GLY A 361 5.48 -3.74 -3.03
CA GLY A 361 6.36 -3.37 -1.92
C GLY A 361 7.77 -2.91 -2.32
N GLY A 362 7.95 -2.44 -3.55
CA GLY A 362 9.14 -1.73 -4.01
C GLY A 362 9.19 -0.28 -3.53
N ASN A 363 10.24 0.44 -3.94
CA ASN A 363 10.38 1.87 -3.75
C ASN A 363 10.00 2.60 -5.05
N LEU A 364 8.90 3.37 -4.99
CA LEU A 364 8.35 4.11 -6.12
C LEU A 364 9.42 4.90 -6.92
N TYR A 365 10.39 5.51 -6.24
CA TYR A 365 11.34 6.44 -6.85
C TYR A 365 12.35 5.78 -7.81
N PRO A 366 13.10 4.73 -7.44
CA PRO A 366 13.93 3.97 -8.39
C PRO A 366 13.16 3.57 -9.65
N SER A 367 11.98 2.98 -9.47
CA SER A 367 11.14 2.53 -10.58
C SER A 367 10.70 3.69 -11.49
N ALA A 368 10.31 4.83 -10.92
CA ALA A 368 9.89 6.02 -11.67
C ALA A 368 11.04 6.70 -12.43
N VAL A 369 12.16 6.95 -11.75
CA VAL A 369 13.30 7.68 -12.32
C VAL A 369 13.98 6.86 -13.41
N LEU A 370 14.20 5.57 -13.17
CA LEU A 370 14.92 4.71 -14.11
C LEU A 370 14.05 4.40 -15.34
N SER A 371 12.77 4.08 -15.17
CA SER A 371 11.86 3.88 -16.31
C SER A 371 11.73 5.14 -17.17
N ARG A 372 11.59 6.33 -16.57
CA ARG A 372 11.59 7.61 -17.29
C ARG A 372 12.90 7.84 -18.05
N THR A 373 14.03 7.68 -17.39
CA THR A 373 15.35 7.96 -18.00
C THR A 373 15.61 7.01 -19.16
N LEU A 374 15.37 5.72 -18.96
CA LEU A 374 15.53 4.70 -20.00
C LEU A 374 14.53 4.88 -21.13
N SER A 375 13.30 5.33 -20.84
CA SER A 375 12.31 5.68 -21.87
C SER A 375 12.70 6.89 -22.73
N ILE A 376 13.71 7.67 -22.34
CA ILE A 376 14.28 8.74 -23.17
C ILE A 376 15.52 8.23 -23.93
N VAL A 377 16.44 7.56 -23.21
CA VAL A 377 17.73 7.14 -23.76
C VAL A 377 17.60 5.98 -24.76
N ALA A 378 16.82 4.94 -24.41
CA ALA A 378 16.74 3.74 -25.24
C ALA A 378 16.11 4.01 -26.62
N PRO A 379 15.05 4.82 -26.77
CA PRO A 379 14.57 5.25 -28.08
C PRO A 379 15.61 5.95 -28.96
N LEU A 380 16.41 6.86 -28.39
CA LEU A 380 17.46 7.57 -29.14
C LEU A 380 18.53 6.60 -29.64
N ALA A 381 18.93 5.64 -28.80
CA ALA A 381 19.83 4.57 -29.22
C ALA A 381 19.22 3.70 -30.33
N LEU A 382 17.91 3.43 -30.25
CA LEU A 382 17.19 2.60 -31.22
C LEU A 382 17.11 3.25 -32.59
N ILE A 383 16.88 4.57 -32.62
CA ILE A 383 16.92 5.37 -33.84
C ILE A 383 18.30 5.33 -34.47
N GLY A 384 19.36 5.52 -33.68
CA GLY A 384 20.74 5.41 -34.15
C GLY A 384 21.01 4.06 -34.83
N THR A 385 20.49 2.97 -34.25
CA THR A 385 20.63 1.64 -34.82
C THR A 385 19.83 1.46 -36.11
N PHE A 386 18.61 1.98 -36.20
CA PHE A 386 17.78 1.89 -37.41
C PHE A 386 18.32 2.69 -38.58
N VAL A 387 18.87 3.88 -38.34
CA VAL A 387 19.49 4.72 -39.38
C VAL A 387 20.71 4.02 -39.99
N MET A 388 21.45 3.26 -39.19
CA MET A 388 22.59 2.47 -39.66
C MET A 388 22.17 1.20 -40.43
N THR A 389 20.95 0.71 -40.24
CA THR A 389 20.45 -0.52 -40.86
C THR A 389 19.36 -0.26 -41.88
N LYS A 390 19.73 -0.07 -43.14
CA LYS A 390 18.78 -0.11 -44.27
C LYS A 390 18.06 -1.48 -44.46
N GLN A 391 18.25 -2.43 -43.54
CA GLN A 391 17.83 -3.83 -43.63
C GLN A 391 16.62 -4.21 -42.74
N LEU A 392 16.21 -3.35 -41.79
CA LEU A 392 15.03 -3.64 -40.95
C LEU A 392 13.75 -3.09 -41.61
N PRO A 393 12.65 -3.87 -41.71
CA PRO A 393 11.41 -3.44 -42.36
C PRO A 393 10.56 -2.52 -41.44
N ILE A 394 11.15 -1.48 -40.89
CA ILE A 394 10.46 -0.45 -40.08
C ILE A 394 10.28 0.78 -40.96
N ASN A 395 9.03 1.11 -41.27
CA ASN A 395 8.73 2.23 -42.15
C ASN A 395 8.65 3.58 -41.40
N ALA A 396 8.68 4.68 -42.16
CA ALA A 396 8.61 6.03 -41.61
C ALA A 396 7.34 6.29 -40.78
N ALA A 397 6.21 5.69 -41.16
CA ALA A 397 4.94 5.84 -40.44
C ALA A 397 4.96 5.20 -39.04
N SER A 398 5.61 4.04 -38.90
CA SER A 398 5.82 3.39 -37.60
C SER A 398 6.72 4.24 -36.70
N LEU A 399 7.78 4.79 -37.28
CA LEU A 399 8.69 5.69 -36.56
C LEU A 399 8.00 6.99 -36.13
N GLN A 400 7.17 7.58 -37.00
CA GLN A 400 6.33 8.73 -36.65
C GLN A 400 5.39 8.43 -35.49
N PHE A 401 4.67 7.31 -35.54
CA PHE A 401 3.76 6.92 -34.47
C PHE A 401 4.50 6.64 -33.14
N PHE A 402 5.67 6.02 -33.21
CA PHE A 402 6.55 5.83 -32.07
C PHE A 402 6.91 7.17 -31.38
N PHE A 403 7.25 8.21 -32.15
CA PHE A 403 7.49 9.54 -31.58
C PHE A 403 6.23 10.22 -31.05
N VAL A 404 5.07 10.00 -31.67
CA VAL A 404 3.79 10.48 -31.14
C VAL A 404 3.52 9.89 -29.75
N ILE A 405 3.77 8.60 -29.54
CA ILE A 405 3.67 7.99 -28.21
C ILE A 405 4.65 8.68 -27.24
N LEU A 406 5.92 8.80 -27.60
CA LEU A 406 6.93 9.40 -26.71
C LEU A 406 6.60 10.84 -26.31
N ILE A 407 6.14 11.66 -27.25
CA ILE A 407 5.91 13.08 -27.01
C ILE A 407 4.51 13.32 -26.41
N VAL A 408 3.47 12.88 -27.12
CA VAL A 408 2.07 13.18 -26.79
C VAL A 408 1.53 12.23 -25.72
N GLY A 409 1.89 10.94 -25.82
CA GLY A 409 1.46 9.94 -24.85
C GLY A 409 2.20 10.03 -23.51
N LEU A 410 3.47 10.44 -23.52
CA LEU A 410 4.34 10.33 -22.33
C LEU A 410 4.93 11.69 -21.87
N ALA A 411 5.68 12.39 -22.72
CA ALA A 411 6.45 13.57 -22.30
C ALA A 411 5.58 14.78 -21.91
N ILE A 412 4.63 15.18 -22.76
CA ILE A 412 3.71 16.31 -22.52
C ILE A 412 2.87 16.10 -21.26
N PRO A 413 2.08 15.02 -21.12
CA PRO A 413 1.24 14.80 -19.93
C PRO A 413 2.09 14.70 -18.66
N GLY A 414 3.26 14.06 -18.74
CA GLY A 414 4.21 14.00 -17.63
C GLY A 414 4.72 15.39 -17.22
N ALA A 415 5.05 16.26 -18.19
CA ALA A 415 5.49 17.62 -17.91
C ALA A 415 4.38 18.48 -17.28
N ILE A 416 3.14 18.39 -17.80
CA ILE A 416 1.99 19.11 -17.24
C ILE A 416 1.75 18.69 -15.79
N ALA A 417 1.77 17.38 -15.51
CA ALA A 417 1.63 16.86 -14.15
C ALA A 417 2.71 17.42 -13.20
N GLN A 418 3.97 17.46 -13.64
CA GLN A 418 5.07 17.97 -12.83
C GLN A 418 5.01 19.49 -12.62
N ILE A 419 4.63 20.27 -13.64
CA ILE A 419 4.44 21.72 -13.51
C ILE A 419 3.36 22.02 -12.45
N TRP A 420 2.26 21.26 -12.43
CA TRP A 420 1.25 21.41 -11.40
C TRP A 420 1.77 20.99 -10.02
N ARG A 421 2.52 19.88 -9.95
CA ARG A 421 3.12 19.38 -8.70
C ARG A 421 4.09 20.39 -8.08
N ASP A 422 4.86 21.10 -8.89
CA ASP A 422 5.82 22.12 -8.44
C ASP A 422 5.12 23.40 -7.98
N LYS A 423 4.06 23.84 -8.70
CA LYS A 423 3.30 25.04 -8.35
C LYS A 423 2.45 24.89 -7.10
N SER A 424 1.72 23.77 -6.99
CA SER A 424 0.79 23.51 -5.88
C SER A 424 0.95 22.09 -5.30
N PRO A 425 2.08 21.78 -4.62
CA PRO A 425 2.40 20.44 -4.13
C PRO A 425 1.29 19.74 -3.33
N VAL A 426 0.59 20.48 -2.48
CA VAL A 426 -0.46 19.95 -1.60
C VAL A 426 -1.76 19.67 -2.37
N GLU A 427 -2.15 20.58 -3.26
CA GLU A 427 -3.40 20.47 -4.02
C GLU A 427 -3.32 19.38 -5.07
N SER A 428 -2.21 19.29 -5.80
CA SER A 428 -1.99 18.24 -6.80
C SER A 428 -1.96 16.85 -6.16
N ASN A 429 -1.34 16.70 -4.98
CA ASN A 429 -1.35 15.44 -4.23
C ASN A 429 -2.76 15.07 -3.77
N HIS A 430 -3.53 16.04 -3.27
CA HIS A 430 -4.93 15.83 -2.90
C HIS A 430 -5.79 15.43 -4.12
N HIS A 431 -5.57 16.05 -5.28
CA HIS A 431 -6.25 15.68 -6.52
C HIS A 431 -5.90 14.24 -6.95
N SER A 432 -4.61 13.91 -7.00
CA SER A 432 -4.10 12.57 -7.35
C SER A 432 -4.80 11.49 -6.52
N LYS A 433 -4.83 11.63 -5.19
CA LYS A 433 -5.42 10.65 -4.26
C LYS A 433 -6.92 10.40 -4.42
N ASN A 434 -7.65 11.28 -5.08
CA ASN A 434 -9.10 11.17 -5.28
C ASN A 434 -9.50 10.73 -6.68
N TRP A 435 -8.61 10.87 -7.66
CA TRP A 435 -8.91 10.65 -9.08
C TRP A 435 -7.97 9.64 -9.75
N LYS A 436 -7.14 8.94 -8.97
CA LYS A 436 -6.17 7.95 -9.46
C LYS A 436 -6.82 6.81 -10.26
N PHE A 437 -8.08 6.48 -9.96
CA PHE A 437 -8.85 5.49 -10.72
C PHE A 437 -8.99 5.81 -12.22
N ILE A 438 -8.91 7.09 -12.62
CA ILE A 438 -8.95 7.47 -14.05
C ILE A 438 -7.75 6.89 -14.79
N GLY A 439 -6.56 6.93 -14.19
CA GLY A 439 -5.37 6.31 -14.77
C GLY A 439 -5.51 4.79 -14.92
N VAL A 440 -6.18 4.14 -13.96
CA VAL A 440 -6.49 2.70 -14.03
C VAL A 440 -7.48 2.41 -15.16
N LEU A 441 -8.58 3.16 -15.24
CA LEU A 441 -9.59 2.98 -16.28
C LEU A 441 -9.01 3.20 -17.68
N ALA A 442 -8.12 4.18 -17.85
CA ALA A 442 -7.43 4.43 -19.11
C ALA A 442 -6.59 3.21 -19.54
N VAL A 443 -5.83 2.60 -18.63
CA VAL A 443 -5.06 1.38 -18.94
C VAL A 443 -5.97 0.18 -19.21
N ALA A 444 -7.09 0.06 -18.50
CA ALA A 444 -8.08 -1.00 -18.75
C ALA A 444 -8.73 -0.88 -20.13
N LEU A 445 -9.13 0.33 -20.55
CA LEU A 445 -9.67 0.60 -21.88
C LEU A 445 -8.62 0.28 -22.97
N MET A 446 -7.37 0.68 -22.72
CA MET A 446 -6.25 0.37 -23.59
C MET A 446 -6.01 -1.15 -23.69
N ALA A 447 -6.09 -1.89 -22.59
CA ALA A 447 -5.96 -3.34 -22.54
C ALA A 447 -7.08 -4.03 -23.34
N LEU A 448 -8.33 -3.58 -23.18
CA LEU A 448 -9.48 -4.06 -23.95
C LEU A 448 -9.30 -3.85 -25.45
N ALA A 449 -8.95 -2.64 -25.87
CA ALA A 449 -8.72 -2.31 -27.27
C ALA A 449 -7.56 -3.13 -27.86
N THR A 450 -6.48 -3.33 -27.08
CA THR A 450 -5.31 -4.12 -27.47
C THR A 450 -5.67 -5.59 -27.63
N GLY A 451 -6.39 -6.17 -26.66
CA GLY A 451 -6.87 -7.55 -26.72
C GLY A 451 -7.76 -7.80 -27.93
N PHE A 452 -8.65 -6.86 -28.26
CA PHE A 452 -9.47 -6.96 -29.46
C PHE A 452 -8.66 -6.81 -30.75
N GLN A 453 -7.80 -5.80 -30.84
CA GLN A 453 -7.08 -5.46 -32.07
C GLN A 453 -5.97 -6.45 -32.42
N PHE A 454 -5.25 -6.96 -31.42
CA PHE A 454 -4.07 -7.83 -31.63
C PHE A 454 -4.38 -9.31 -31.62
N THR A 455 -5.61 -9.71 -31.31
CA THR A 455 -6.02 -11.11 -31.42
C THR A 455 -6.25 -11.48 -32.88
N PRO A 456 -5.51 -12.47 -33.43
CA PRO A 456 -5.80 -12.99 -34.76
C PRO A 456 -7.22 -13.59 -34.78
N PRO A 457 -8.04 -13.30 -35.80
CA PRO A 457 -9.41 -13.84 -35.87
C PRO A 457 -9.44 -15.37 -35.95
N THR A 458 -8.36 -15.98 -36.46
CA THR A 458 -8.19 -17.43 -36.58
C THR A 458 -7.47 -18.06 -35.38
N LEU A 459 -7.18 -17.31 -34.31
CA LEU A 459 -6.36 -17.77 -33.18
C LEU A 459 -6.85 -19.12 -32.61
N ILE A 460 -8.16 -19.25 -32.34
CA ILE A 460 -8.74 -20.47 -31.78
C ILE A 460 -8.59 -21.65 -32.75
N SER A 461 -8.90 -21.45 -34.03
CA SER A 461 -8.72 -22.50 -35.04
C SER A 461 -7.25 -22.87 -35.17
N ASP A 462 -6.34 -21.91 -35.16
CA ASP A 462 -4.91 -22.17 -35.33
C ASP A 462 -4.29 -22.93 -34.14
N LEU A 463 -4.79 -22.73 -32.93
CA LEU A 463 -4.35 -23.44 -31.73
C LEU A 463 -4.89 -24.87 -31.61
N PHE A 464 -6.16 -25.09 -31.96
CA PHE A 464 -6.86 -26.33 -31.57
C PHE A 464 -7.46 -27.14 -32.72
N ALA A 465 -7.68 -26.53 -33.89
CA ALA A 465 -8.53 -27.13 -34.92
C ALA A 465 -8.11 -26.77 -36.37
N SER A 466 -6.86 -26.39 -36.61
CA SER A 466 -6.46 -25.89 -37.92
C SER A 466 -6.38 -27.05 -38.91
N THR A 467 -6.99 -26.87 -40.07
CA THR A 467 -6.82 -27.76 -41.23
C THR A 467 -5.50 -27.53 -41.96
N GLU A 468 -4.74 -26.49 -41.58
CA GLU A 468 -3.46 -26.11 -42.18
C GLU A 468 -2.32 -26.24 -41.15
N PRO A 469 -1.51 -27.32 -41.19
CA PRO A 469 -0.45 -27.57 -40.21
C PRO A 469 0.57 -26.43 -40.09
N ALA A 470 0.81 -25.68 -41.17
CA ALA A 470 1.75 -24.57 -41.19
C ALA A 470 1.31 -23.40 -40.28
N ARG A 471 0.00 -23.11 -40.18
CA ARG A 471 -0.51 -22.04 -39.31
C ARG A 471 -0.41 -22.40 -37.84
N SER A 472 -0.79 -23.63 -37.48
CA SER A 472 -0.63 -24.15 -36.12
C SER A 472 0.84 -24.16 -35.71
N LEU A 473 1.73 -24.61 -36.60
CA LEU A 473 3.17 -24.61 -36.34
C LEU A 473 3.70 -23.19 -36.10
N ALA A 474 3.33 -22.22 -36.93
CA ALA A 474 3.74 -20.83 -36.76
C ALA A 474 3.26 -20.23 -35.44
N CYS A 475 1.99 -20.46 -35.08
CA CYS A 475 1.41 -20.01 -33.81
C CYS A 475 2.17 -20.58 -32.60
N LEU A 476 2.44 -21.89 -32.59
CA LEU A 476 3.15 -22.58 -31.52
C LEU A 476 4.63 -22.21 -31.45
N GLN A 477 5.32 -22.03 -32.57
CA GLN A 477 6.70 -21.56 -32.60
C GLN A 477 6.84 -20.17 -31.99
N GLN A 478 5.91 -19.25 -32.32
CA GLN A 478 5.92 -17.90 -31.76
C GLN A 478 5.54 -17.89 -30.28
N LEU A 479 4.65 -18.79 -29.84
CA LEU A 479 4.38 -19.01 -28.41
C LEU A 479 5.62 -19.50 -27.67
N ALA A 480 6.32 -20.51 -28.20
CA ALA A 480 7.53 -21.05 -27.59
C ALA A 480 8.62 -19.96 -27.45
N LEU A 481 8.80 -19.12 -28.47
CA LEU A 481 9.72 -17.99 -28.42
C LEU A 481 9.28 -16.92 -27.40
N ALA A 482 7.98 -16.63 -27.31
CA ALA A 482 7.44 -15.72 -26.30
C ALA A 482 7.76 -16.23 -24.88
N ILE A 483 7.50 -17.51 -24.62
CA ILE A 483 7.81 -18.16 -23.33
C ILE A 483 9.30 -18.06 -23.04
N LEU A 484 10.16 -18.36 -24.01
CA LEU A 484 11.61 -18.27 -23.86
C LEU A 484 12.06 -16.85 -23.48
N VAL A 485 11.56 -15.83 -24.18
CA VAL A 485 11.93 -14.43 -23.91
C VAL A 485 11.45 -14.01 -22.53
N PHE A 486 10.17 -14.21 -22.21
CA PHE A 486 9.66 -13.85 -20.89
C PHE A 486 10.39 -14.60 -19.77
N ALA A 487 10.61 -15.91 -19.91
CA ALA A 487 11.36 -16.71 -18.94
C ALA A 487 12.80 -16.22 -18.79
N SER A 488 13.50 -15.91 -19.89
CA SER A 488 14.87 -15.39 -19.84
C SER A 488 14.97 -14.08 -19.07
N MET A 489 13.99 -13.17 -19.21
CA MET A 489 13.94 -11.92 -18.45
C MET A 489 13.78 -12.18 -16.95
N ARG A 490 12.95 -13.16 -16.55
CA ARG A 490 12.76 -13.54 -15.14
C ARG A 490 14.00 -14.19 -14.56
N VAL A 491 14.60 -15.15 -15.28
CA VAL A 491 15.85 -15.79 -14.87
C VAL A 491 16.92 -14.73 -14.64
N LEU A 492 17.05 -13.77 -15.56
CA LEU A 492 18.01 -12.67 -15.43
C LEU A 492 17.75 -11.79 -14.20
N ALA A 493 16.48 -11.47 -13.95
CA ALA A 493 16.09 -10.66 -12.80
C ALA A 493 16.30 -11.41 -11.48
N VAL A 494 16.01 -12.71 -11.43
CA VAL A 494 16.29 -13.57 -10.26
C VAL A 494 17.79 -13.67 -10.01
N LEU A 495 18.59 -13.93 -11.05
CA LEU A 495 20.06 -13.94 -10.95
C LEU A 495 20.57 -12.59 -10.42
N THR A 496 20.01 -11.48 -10.91
CA THR A 496 20.35 -10.14 -10.41
C THR A 496 20.09 -10.05 -8.91
N SER A 497 18.89 -10.43 -8.44
CA SER A 497 18.55 -10.44 -7.02
C SER A 497 19.50 -11.29 -6.17
N VAL A 498 20.00 -12.41 -6.71
CA VAL A 498 21.00 -13.26 -6.05
C VAL A 498 22.36 -12.56 -6.00
N PHE A 499 22.86 -12.01 -7.11
CA PHE A 499 24.15 -11.31 -7.19
C PHE A 499 24.19 -10.00 -6.37
N THR A 500 23.02 -9.40 -6.14
CA THR A 500 22.89 -8.15 -5.39
C THR A 500 22.45 -8.37 -3.94
N LYS A 501 22.38 -9.63 -3.49
CA LYS A 501 22.03 -9.96 -2.10
C LYS A 501 22.99 -9.25 -1.14
N GLY A 502 22.44 -8.51 -0.19
CA GLY A 502 23.20 -7.69 0.76
C GLY A 502 23.73 -6.35 0.20
N LYS A 503 23.65 -6.10 -1.11
CA LYS A 503 24.02 -4.81 -1.74
C LYS A 503 22.83 -3.86 -1.89
N LEU A 504 21.63 -4.41 -2.06
CA LEU A 504 20.37 -3.68 -2.17
C LEU A 504 19.47 -4.03 -0.99
N ILE A 505 18.71 -3.06 -0.49
CA ILE A 505 17.62 -3.36 0.43
C ILE A 505 16.49 -4.09 -0.31
N LYS A 506 15.63 -4.81 0.41
CA LYS A 506 14.55 -5.62 -0.18
C LYS A 506 13.69 -4.85 -1.19
N ALA A 507 13.32 -3.61 -0.87
CA ALA A 507 12.52 -2.76 -1.76
C ALA A 507 13.26 -2.39 -3.06
N GLU A 508 14.56 -2.07 -2.98
CA GLU A 508 15.37 -1.74 -4.17
C GLU A 508 15.64 -2.96 -5.04
N ALA A 509 15.86 -4.12 -4.43
CA ALA A 509 15.97 -5.38 -5.16
C ALA A 509 14.67 -5.71 -5.91
N GLN A 510 13.52 -5.45 -5.29
CA GLN A 510 12.21 -5.57 -5.92
C GLN A 510 12.06 -4.60 -7.10
N ASP A 511 12.48 -3.33 -6.96
CA ASP A 511 12.45 -2.37 -8.07
C ASP A 511 13.34 -2.78 -9.23
N ALA A 512 14.56 -3.25 -8.94
CA ALA A 512 15.47 -3.75 -9.95
C ALA A 512 14.84 -4.94 -10.69
N TYR A 513 14.22 -5.88 -9.97
CA TYR A 513 13.48 -6.99 -10.58
C TYR A 513 12.39 -6.48 -11.53
N ILE A 514 11.50 -5.60 -11.04
CA ILE A 514 10.36 -5.07 -11.82
C ILE A 514 10.85 -4.37 -13.10
N LEU A 515 11.85 -3.50 -12.99
CA LEU A 515 12.43 -2.78 -14.12
C LEU A 515 13.04 -3.73 -15.15
N LEU A 516 13.60 -4.86 -14.72
CA LEU A 516 14.20 -5.85 -15.61
C LEU A 516 13.15 -6.75 -16.28
N VAL A 517 12.00 -7.02 -15.68
CA VAL A 517 11.01 -7.99 -16.23
C VAL A 517 9.81 -7.36 -16.95
N ASN A 518 9.67 -6.03 -16.88
CA ASN A 518 8.51 -5.30 -17.39
C ASN A 518 8.87 -4.37 -18.57
N PRO A 519 9.00 -4.88 -19.81
CA PRO A 519 9.37 -4.09 -20.99
C PRO A 519 8.22 -3.18 -21.45
N ASN A 520 8.56 -2.05 -22.09
CA ASN A 520 7.59 -1.09 -22.61
C ASN A 520 6.95 -1.62 -23.91
N PHE A 521 5.89 -2.40 -23.73
CA PHE A 521 5.12 -3.02 -24.82
C PHE A 521 4.62 -2.00 -25.85
N PHE A 522 4.14 -0.83 -25.45
CA PHE A 522 3.56 0.13 -26.40
C PHE A 522 4.61 0.83 -27.27
N LEU A 523 5.78 1.14 -26.71
CA LEU A 523 6.90 1.61 -27.51
C LEU A 523 7.37 0.53 -28.48
N TRP A 524 7.42 -0.72 -28.04
CA TRP A 524 7.75 -1.85 -28.91
C TRP A 524 6.72 -2.03 -30.04
N ALA A 525 5.43 -2.08 -29.71
CA ALA A 525 4.35 -2.29 -30.67
C ALA A 525 4.29 -1.17 -31.71
N ALA A 526 4.57 0.08 -31.31
CA ALA A 526 4.58 1.23 -32.22
C ALA A 526 5.58 1.11 -33.38
N LEU A 527 6.67 0.34 -33.20
CA LEU A 527 7.65 0.06 -34.25
C LEU A 527 7.07 -0.77 -35.41
N PHE A 528 5.94 -1.45 -35.20
CA PHE A 528 5.34 -2.38 -36.16
C PHE A 528 3.89 -2.05 -36.50
N LEU A 529 3.21 -1.22 -35.68
CA LEU A 529 1.83 -0.79 -35.89
C LEU A 529 1.62 0.13 -37.10
N GLY A 530 2.68 0.81 -37.57
CA GLY A 530 2.63 1.63 -38.76
C GLY A 530 2.97 0.88 -40.05
N VAL A 531 3.26 -0.43 -39.98
CA VAL A 531 3.64 -1.23 -41.15
C VAL A 531 2.38 -1.61 -41.94
N THR A 532 1.84 -0.65 -42.68
CA THR A 532 1.13 -0.96 -43.92
C THR A 532 2.13 -1.74 -44.78
N THR A 533 1.89 -3.04 -44.95
CA THR A 533 2.70 -4.00 -45.74
C THR A 533 3.99 -4.53 -45.10
N THR A 534 3.89 -5.28 -44.00
CA THR A 534 4.73 -6.49 -43.96
C THR A 534 4.21 -7.35 -45.11
N ALA A 535 5.07 -7.85 -46.01
CA ALA A 535 4.64 -8.72 -47.11
C ALA A 535 3.82 -9.94 -46.66
N ASN A 536 3.85 -10.25 -45.35
CA ASN A 536 2.98 -11.23 -44.70
C ASN A 536 2.55 -10.78 -43.27
N PRO A 537 1.42 -10.09 -43.09
CA PRO A 537 0.92 -9.67 -41.77
C PRO A 537 0.62 -10.84 -40.81
N ALA A 538 0.31 -12.01 -41.36
CA ALA A 538 0.09 -13.22 -40.57
C ALA A 538 1.40 -13.76 -39.95
N ALA A 539 2.57 -13.41 -40.50
CA ALA A 539 3.86 -13.87 -39.98
C ALA A 539 4.23 -13.24 -38.62
N VAL A 540 3.61 -12.11 -38.24
CA VAL A 540 3.95 -11.36 -37.02
C VAL A 540 2.76 -11.20 -36.07
N SER A 541 1.55 -11.55 -36.50
CA SER A 541 0.32 -11.37 -35.72
C SER A 541 0.35 -12.13 -34.39
N TYR A 542 0.84 -13.38 -34.37
CA TYR A 542 0.96 -14.17 -33.14
C TYR A 542 2.00 -13.58 -32.19
N ALA A 543 3.13 -13.04 -32.68
CA ALA A 543 4.13 -12.41 -31.82
C ALA A 543 3.59 -11.18 -31.11
N ILE A 544 2.83 -10.33 -31.82
CA ILE A 544 2.16 -9.16 -31.23
C ILE A 544 1.13 -9.62 -30.19
N PHE A 545 0.32 -10.63 -30.52
CA PHE A 545 -0.65 -11.22 -29.59
C PHE A 545 0.03 -11.74 -28.31
N TRP A 546 1.01 -12.64 -28.43
CA TRP A 546 1.69 -13.25 -27.29
C TRP A 546 2.47 -12.23 -26.45
N ALA A 547 3.07 -11.21 -27.07
CA ALA A 547 3.68 -10.09 -26.34
C ALA A 547 2.65 -9.28 -25.55
N SER A 548 1.48 -9.00 -26.14
CA SER A 548 0.41 -8.26 -25.45
C SER A 548 -0.23 -9.08 -24.32
N LEU A 549 -0.50 -10.37 -24.54
CA LEU A 549 -0.98 -11.29 -23.51
C LEU A 549 0.02 -11.37 -22.35
N GLY A 550 1.32 -11.53 -22.67
CA GLY A 550 2.36 -11.56 -21.65
C GLY A 550 2.45 -10.27 -20.85
N PHE A 551 2.37 -9.11 -21.50
CA PHE A 551 2.40 -7.80 -20.85
C PHE A 551 1.25 -7.59 -19.86
N PHE A 552 0.02 -8.01 -20.20
CA PHE A 552 -1.14 -7.83 -19.33
C PHE A 552 -1.37 -8.95 -18.31
N CYS A 553 -1.04 -10.19 -18.65
CA CYS A 553 -1.38 -11.36 -17.81
C CYS A 553 -0.24 -11.84 -16.92
N ILE A 554 1.04 -11.73 -17.34
CA ILE A 554 2.16 -12.20 -16.49
C ILE A 554 2.26 -11.41 -15.18
N PRO A 555 2.08 -10.07 -15.16
CA PRO A 555 2.08 -9.33 -13.90
C PRO A 555 1.02 -9.82 -12.91
N LEU A 556 -0.14 -10.31 -13.40
CA LEU A 556 -1.16 -10.89 -12.51
C LEU A 556 -0.65 -12.17 -11.83
N VAL A 557 -0.02 -13.06 -12.60
CA VAL A 557 0.57 -14.30 -12.06
C VAL A 557 1.66 -13.97 -11.05
N GLU A 558 2.56 -13.02 -11.37
CA GLU A 558 3.62 -12.58 -10.47
C GLU A 558 3.03 -11.95 -9.18
N GLN A 559 1.99 -11.12 -9.29
CA GLN A 559 1.30 -10.56 -8.13
C GLN A 559 0.76 -11.67 -7.21
N ILE A 560 0.15 -12.71 -7.76
CA ILE A 560 -0.37 -13.85 -6.99
C ILE A 560 0.78 -14.56 -6.26
N LEU A 561 1.92 -14.78 -6.93
CA LEU A 561 3.09 -15.41 -6.31
C LEU A 561 3.69 -14.55 -5.18
N PHE A 562 3.84 -13.24 -5.41
CA PHE A 562 4.33 -12.31 -4.38
C PHE A 562 3.38 -12.22 -3.20
N MET A 563 2.07 -12.14 -3.46
CA MET A 563 1.03 -12.13 -2.45
C MET A 563 1.07 -13.40 -1.61
N ASN A 564 1.12 -14.58 -2.23
CA ASN A 564 1.20 -15.86 -1.50
C ASN A 564 2.46 -15.96 -0.63
N ALA A 565 3.62 -15.53 -1.15
CA ALA A 565 4.86 -15.50 -0.38
C ALA A 565 4.76 -14.56 0.83
N PHE A 566 4.14 -13.39 0.65
CA PHE A 566 3.92 -12.41 1.69
C PHE A 566 2.88 -12.86 2.73
N SER A 567 1.75 -13.44 2.31
CA SER A 567 0.74 -14.03 3.20
C SER A 567 1.33 -15.13 4.07
N ASN A 568 2.21 -15.97 3.51
CA ASN A 568 2.92 -16.99 4.29
C ASN A 568 3.90 -16.40 5.32
N ASP A 569 4.57 -15.28 5.00
CA ASP A 569 5.44 -14.56 5.96
C ASP A 569 4.60 -14.00 7.11
N ILE A 570 3.47 -13.36 6.80
CA ILE A 570 2.53 -12.86 7.82
C ILE A 570 2.01 -14.01 8.66
N LEU A 571 1.52 -15.10 8.06
CA LEU A 571 0.99 -16.23 8.82
C LEU A 571 2.03 -16.80 9.78
N ARG A 572 3.29 -16.94 9.33
CA ARG A 572 4.39 -17.39 10.20
C ARG A 572 4.67 -16.41 11.33
N GLU A 573 4.66 -15.11 11.06
CA GLU A 573 4.87 -14.08 12.07
C GLU A 573 3.69 -13.98 13.04
N THR A 574 2.46 -14.10 12.58
CA THR A 574 1.26 -14.23 13.41
C THR A 574 1.41 -15.41 14.37
N LEU A 575 1.71 -16.60 13.83
CA LEU A 575 1.90 -17.82 14.62
C LEU A 575 3.07 -17.73 15.60
N ARG A 576 4.11 -16.94 15.28
CA ARG A 576 5.22 -16.63 16.20
C ARG A 576 4.81 -15.62 17.26
N SER A 577 4.11 -14.55 16.88
CA SER A 577 3.66 -13.50 17.80
C SER A 577 2.59 -14.00 18.78
N SER A 578 1.85 -15.04 18.40
CA SER A 578 0.89 -15.72 19.25
C SER A 578 1.53 -16.76 20.19
N ARG A 579 2.82 -17.08 20.02
CA ARG A 579 3.58 -18.00 20.88
C ARG A 579 4.60 -17.18 21.68
N MET A 580 4.53 -17.21 23.01
CA MET A 580 5.72 -16.85 23.79
C MET A 580 6.85 -17.81 23.41
N ALA A 581 8.07 -17.31 23.18
CA ALA A 581 9.19 -18.19 22.90
C ALA A 581 9.44 -19.06 24.14
N THR A 582 9.59 -20.37 23.96
CA THR A 582 9.81 -21.35 25.04
C THR A 582 10.98 -20.93 25.95
N GLU A 583 11.97 -20.23 25.40
CA GLU A 583 13.13 -19.72 26.14
C GLU A 583 12.80 -18.53 27.05
N ASP A 584 11.79 -17.73 26.72
CA ASP A 584 11.27 -16.66 27.57
C ASP A 584 10.32 -17.21 28.65
N VAL A 585 9.60 -18.30 28.34
CA VAL A 585 8.83 -19.09 29.34
C VAL A 585 9.78 -19.68 30.37
N LYS A 586 10.88 -20.32 29.94
CA LYS A 586 11.92 -20.86 30.84
C LYS A 586 12.56 -19.80 31.71
N LYS A 587 12.90 -18.63 31.16
CA LYS A 587 13.48 -17.52 31.93
C LYS A 587 12.49 -16.93 32.93
N LEU A 588 11.22 -16.83 32.56
CA LEU A 588 10.17 -16.35 33.44
C LEU A 588 9.89 -17.35 34.56
N PHE A 589 9.79 -18.64 34.23
CA PHE A 589 9.68 -19.75 35.17
C PHE A 589 10.83 -19.75 36.18
N LEU A 590 12.09 -19.73 35.71
CA LEU A 590 13.27 -19.69 36.57
C LEU A 590 13.41 -18.42 37.41
N LYS A 591 12.75 -17.32 37.01
CA LYS A 591 12.73 -16.08 37.79
C LYS A 591 11.69 -16.13 38.90
N LEU A 592 10.62 -16.90 38.69
CA LEU A 592 9.50 -17.06 39.62
C LEU A 592 9.72 -18.21 40.59
N ASP A 593 10.41 -19.28 40.19
CA ASP A 593 10.91 -20.38 41.03
C ASP A 593 12.04 -19.86 41.93
N THR A 594 11.65 -19.14 42.98
CA THR A 594 12.60 -18.44 43.85
C THR A 594 13.28 -19.36 44.87
N ASP A 595 12.67 -20.51 45.15
CA ASP A 595 13.18 -21.51 46.09
C ASP A 595 13.99 -22.64 45.41
N GLY A 596 13.98 -22.70 44.07
CA GLY A 596 14.75 -23.65 43.26
C GLY A 596 14.13 -25.05 43.21
N SER A 597 12.85 -25.17 43.54
CA SER A 597 12.09 -26.41 43.58
C SER A 597 11.83 -27.01 42.19
N LYS A 598 12.03 -26.25 41.11
CA LYS A 598 11.70 -26.59 39.72
C LYS A 598 10.21 -26.80 39.46
N SER A 599 9.37 -26.22 40.30
CA SER A 599 7.91 -26.21 40.20
C SER A 599 7.40 -24.88 40.73
N LEU A 600 6.34 -24.33 40.14
CA LEU A 600 5.74 -23.10 40.65
C LEU A 600 4.61 -23.42 41.61
N ASP A 601 4.61 -22.76 42.76
CA ASP A 601 3.51 -22.82 43.70
C ASP A 601 2.39 -21.82 43.35
N ARG A 602 1.30 -21.89 44.11
CA ARG A 602 0.12 -21.05 43.89
C ARG A 602 0.42 -19.55 44.05
N SER A 603 1.33 -19.18 44.95
CA SER A 603 1.73 -17.80 45.20
C SER A 603 2.59 -17.24 44.07
N GLU A 604 3.49 -18.05 43.53
CA GLU A 604 4.36 -17.70 42.39
C GLU A 604 3.55 -17.59 41.09
N ILE A 605 2.51 -18.41 40.90
CA ILE A 605 1.55 -18.27 39.79
C ILE A 605 0.71 -16.98 39.94
N MET A 606 0.38 -16.59 41.16
CA MET A 606 -0.30 -15.32 41.41
C MET A 606 0.58 -14.10 41.08
N GLU A 607 1.89 -14.23 41.28
CA GLU A 607 2.89 -13.25 40.87
C GLU A 607 3.09 -13.22 39.35
N LEU A 608 3.13 -14.38 38.69
CA LEU A 608 3.12 -14.51 37.22
C LEU A 608 1.94 -13.75 36.60
N LEU A 609 0.73 -13.96 37.14
CA LEU A 609 -0.47 -13.28 36.67
C LEU A 609 -0.42 -11.77 36.95
N GLY A 610 0.15 -11.37 38.09
CA GLY A 610 0.38 -9.96 38.40
C GLY A 610 1.34 -9.28 37.43
N LEU A 611 2.44 -9.96 37.05
CA LEU A 611 3.39 -9.48 36.05
C LEU A 611 2.76 -9.39 34.65
N ILE A 612 1.92 -10.35 34.29
CA ILE A 612 1.19 -10.36 33.02
C ILE A 612 0.11 -9.26 32.97
N GLU A 613 -0.62 -9.01 34.05
CA GLU A 613 -1.59 -7.90 34.18
C GLU A 613 -0.91 -6.53 34.14
N ASP A 614 0.23 -6.35 34.85
CA ASP A 614 1.02 -5.10 34.82
C ASP A 614 1.54 -4.78 33.41
N LEU A 615 1.80 -5.82 32.60
CA LEU A 615 2.23 -5.66 31.20
C LEU A 615 1.08 -5.35 30.23
N THR A 616 -0.18 -5.62 30.59
CA THR A 616 -1.31 -5.60 29.63
C THR A 616 -2.38 -4.56 29.91
N THR A 617 -2.67 -4.19 31.16
CA THR A 617 -3.81 -3.29 31.47
C THR A 617 -3.52 -2.21 32.51
N GLY A 618 -2.47 -2.35 33.33
CA GLY A 618 -2.01 -1.31 34.26
C GLY A 618 -2.96 -0.96 35.41
N THR A 619 -4.02 -1.73 35.63
CA THR A 619 -4.90 -1.61 36.80
C THR A 619 -5.07 -2.99 37.45
N ARG A 620 -4.73 -3.10 38.73
CA ARG A 620 -4.87 -4.36 39.49
C ARG A 620 -6.35 -4.68 39.71
N SER A 621 -6.77 -5.88 39.32
CA SER A 621 -8.06 -6.47 39.70
C SER A 621 -8.14 -6.70 41.22
N SER A 622 -9.35 -6.81 41.80
CA SER A 622 -9.50 -7.02 43.25
C SER A 622 -8.87 -8.35 43.67
N GLU A 623 -8.35 -8.42 44.90
CA GLU A 623 -7.64 -9.59 45.43
C GLU A 623 -8.49 -10.88 45.37
N GLU A 624 -9.80 -10.75 45.55
CA GLU A 624 -10.76 -11.85 45.45
C GLU A 624 -10.90 -12.37 44.01
N VAL A 625 -10.88 -11.48 43.01
CA VAL A 625 -10.93 -11.85 41.59
C VAL A 625 -9.61 -12.50 41.18
N ARG A 626 -8.47 -11.98 41.66
CA ARG A 626 -7.17 -12.58 41.40
C ARG A 626 -7.05 -13.95 42.04
N SER A 627 -7.52 -14.14 43.28
CA SER A 627 -7.51 -15.45 43.92
C SER A 627 -8.39 -16.43 43.17
N TYR A 628 -9.60 -16.05 42.74
CA TYR A 628 -10.46 -16.92 41.94
C TYR A 628 -9.81 -17.33 40.60
N ILE A 629 -9.21 -16.37 39.88
CA ILE A 629 -8.54 -16.62 38.61
C ILE A 629 -7.29 -17.48 38.81
N THR A 630 -6.52 -17.22 39.86
CA THR A 630 -5.33 -18.01 40.23
C THR A 630 -5.74 -19.45 40.55
N ASP A 631 -6.79 -19.65 41.34
CA ASP A 631 -7.29 -20.98 41.69
C ASP A 631 -7.77 -21.77 40.46
N TYR A 632 -8.44 -21.09 39.54
CA TYR A 632 -8.93 -21.67 38.30
C TYR A 632 -7.77 -22.02 37.35
N LEU A 633 -6.81 -21.11 37.15
CA LEU A 633 -5.64 -21.32 36.31
C LEU A 633 -4.70 -22.37 36.89
N PHE A 634 -4.45 -22.33 38.20
CA PHE A 634 -3.62 -23.33 38.88
C PHE A 634 -4.18 -24.73 38.68
N LYS A 635 -5.50 -24.91 38.80
CA LYS A 635 -6.16 -26.20 38.55
C LYS A 635 -6.09 -26.67 37.08
N ILE A 636 -5.90 -25.75 36.14
CA ILE A 636 -5.76 -26.06 34.71
C ILE A 636 -4.29 -26.35 34.37
N LEU A 637 -3.37 -25.65 35.02
CA LEU A 637 -1.92 -25.77 34.82
C LEU A 637 -1.33 -26.99 35.51
N ASP A 638 -1.79 -27.33 36.73
CA ASP A 638 -1.46 -28.55 37.48
C ASP A 638 -2.25 -29.72 36.87
N ALA A 639 -1.82 -30.15 35.68
CA ALA A 639 -2.54 -31.09 34.83
C ALA A 639 -2.50 -32.50 35.42
N ASP A 640 -1.45 -32.84 36.16
CA ASP A 640 -1.32 -34.12 36.86
C ASP A 640 -1.94 -34.13 38.27
N GLY A 641 -2.30 -32.96 38.82
CA GLY A 641 -2.98 -32.79 40.09
C GLY A 641 -2.10 -33.01 41.32
N ASN A 642 -0.78 -32.86 41.17
CA ASN A 642 0.21 -33.08 42.23
C ASN A 642 0.32 -31.90 43.22
N GLY A 643 -0.34 -30.77 42.94
CA GLY A 643 -0.36 -29.59 43.79
C GLY A 643 0.74 -28.58 43.49
N SER A 644 1.43 -28.70 42.36
CA SER A 644 2.48 -27.79 41.87
C SER A 644 2.49 -27.78 40.33
N VAL A 645 3.02 -26.73 39.70
CA VAL A 645 3.09 -26.65 38.22
C VAL A 645 4.53 -26.72 37.76
N ASP A 646 4.90 -27.77 37.05
CA ASP A 646 6.25 -27.90 36.53
C ASP A 646 6.47 -27.12 35.22
N LEU A 647 7.74 -27.02 34.79
CA LEU A 647 8.09 -26.30 33.57
C LEU A 647 7.46 -26.92 32.31
N ALA A 648 7.32 -28.25 32.27
CA ALA A 648 6.75 -28.95 31.12
C ALA A 648 5.25 -28.68 31.02
N GLU A 649 4.53 -28.67 32.14
CA GLU A 649 3.11 -28.31 32.23
C GLU A 649 2.87 -26.85 31.81
N LEU A 650 3.70 -25.93 32.30
CA LEU A 650 3.63 -24.52 31.91
C LEU A 650 3.94 -24.35 30.41
N GLU A 651 4.97 -25.01 29.88
CA GLU A 651 5.30 -24.97 28.45
C GLU A 651 4.20 -25.57 27.58
N ASP A 652 3.60 -26.68 28.00
CA ASP A 652 2.50 -27.34 27.28
C ASP A 652 1.28 -26.41 27.20
N TYR A 653 0.87 -25.83 28.32
CA TYR A 653 -0.21 -24.85 28.37
C TYR A 653 0.08 -23.63 27.47
N MET A 654 1.26 -23.03 27.59
CA MET A 654 1.63 -21.83 26.83
C MET A 654 1.81 -22.11 25.33
N SER A 655 2.27 -23.30 24.97
CA SER A 655 2.40 -23.72 23.57
C SER A 655 1.05 -24.00 22.91
N THR A 656 0.08 -24.47 23.71
CA THR A 656 -1.27 -24.84 23.28
C THR A 656 -2.20 -23.61 23.21
N TYR A 657 -2.11 -22.68 24.16
CA TYR A 657 -3.09 -21.59 24.32
C TYR A 657 -2.51 -20.16 24.13
N GLY A 658 -1.19 -19.98 24.08
CA GLY A 658 -0.57 -18.64 24.05
C GLY A 658 -0.78 -17.84 25.35
N LEU A 659 -0.29 -16.59 25.42
CA LEU A 659 -0.43 -15.73 26.62
C LEU A 659 -1.80 -15.02 26.71
N VAL A 660 -2.89 -15.71 26.35
CA VAL A 660 -4.22 -15.10 26.28
C VAL A 660 -5.07 -15.57 27.46
N ALA A 661 -5.07 -14.80 28.55
CA ALA A 661 -6.18 -14.81 29.48
C ALA A 661 -7.39 -14.13 28.81
N ASN A 662 -8.13 -14.89 28.00
CA ASN A 662 -9.37 -14.42 27.39
C ASN A 662 -10.52 -14.55 28.41
N LEU A 663 -10.54 -13.69 29.42
CA LEU A 663 -11.66 -13.61 30.37
C LEU A 663 -12.76 -12.68 29.83
N ASN A 664 -13.41 -13.11 28.74
CA ASN A 664 -14.72 -12.56 28.39
C ASN A 664 -15.78 -13.25 29.27
N VAL A 665 -16.19 -12.55 30.32
CA VAL A 665 -17.35 -12.91 31.14
C VAL A 665 -18.62 -12.71 30.31
N VAL A 666 -19.32 -13.79 29.95
CA VAL A 666 -20.72 -13.74 29.54
C VAL A 666 -21.59 -13.76 30.81
N PRO A 667 -22.53 -12.82 31.02
CA PRO A 667 -23.45 -12.87 32.14
C PRO A 667 -24.59 -13.87 31.91
N ALA A 668 -25.03 -14.47 33.03
CA ALA A 668 -25.86 -15.67 33.14
C ALA A 668 -27.32 -15.59 32.64
N LYS A 669 -27.87 -16.77 32.33
CA LYS A 669 -29.27 -17.22 32.55
C LYS A 669 -29.31 -18.75 32.40
N ALA A 670 -30.07 -19.57 33.11
CA ALA A 670 -30.78 -19.53 34.39
C ALA A 670 -31.29 -20.97 34.63
N SER A 671 -31.35 -21.44 35.87
CA SER A 671 -32.45 -22.31 36.31
C SER A 671 -32.74 -22.04 37.80
N PRO A 672 -33.93 -21.53 38.14
CA PRO A 672 -34.51 -21.70 39.45
C PRO A 672 -35.33 -22.99 39.44
N VAL A 673 -34.96 -23.98 40.25
CA VAL A 673 -35.96 -24.90 40.80
C VAL A 673 -35.55 -25.20 42.23
N SER A 674 -36.27 -24.61 43.18
CA SER A 674 -36.44 -25.18 44.51
C SER A 674 -37.70 -26.04 44.49
N ALA A 675 -37.53 -27.35 44.62
CA ALA A 675 -38.40 -28.29 45.33
C ALA A 675 -37.61 -29.59 45.53
#